data_AF-D9UEU4-F1
#
_entry.id   AF-D9UEU4-F1
#
_cell.length_a   1.000
_cell.length_b   1.000
_cell.length_c   1.000
_cell.angle_alpha   90.00
_cell.angle_beta   90.00
_cell.angle_gamma   90.00
#
_symmetry.space_group_name_H-M   'P 1'
#
loop_
_entity.id
_entity.type
_entity.pdbx_description
1 polymer ?
#
loop_
_entity_poly.entity_id
_entity_poly.type
_entity_poly.pdbx_seq_one_letter_code
_entity_poly.pdbx_strand_id
1 'polypeptide(L)'
;ATPSPGAARACATPAPAAPNASPTRPAPSSPPSRGVPPTRANRRRSPRTSPRTRCRSRCGTSWRNLRALGDSVRADELETRLAAVQEEARRALRDRGDLYEDDGATVRLGRHRFAVTRETPVLTLVPAAEGDVLVLALTGTDHRTPVTDPVLTSRPDFWSQELPSENADVYRAEHLAARLFAAHGPASLAARTTEERAALVREEAAAAYDEGHEPGVHDHDAALLLEALLELALSAGLLRHPAADRAAARLYWTHGPEDRDALARACVSLTRARDTFGVEPGALTALRARLAAHAGGGVWGDGLSEEAAAYLVEQLVSDKEDFVVGPGARALLAGFRAHVGTPPYTEEVRERLAADDPEGAGALVRGWLEAYVRGATDREAGPETDGDLAEAVALELCAGRAHDVRAPDALQSVKVTGLLGTHPRLTPAPAGGRELTLRIDEFLPRTHAFRTTTAPAFRAYQRHRTRYLAEARAALGLDGYVPRVAGSFVRGRLVDEVYLPLVGDNFAKQLGTAGAGRRTDRGGLLLLLSPPGYGKTTLTGWVAARLGLLHVRVDGPALGAATTSLDPDRAPDEGARRELEKLRFALTAGNNVLLHIDDIQHLSPRLLQQFIPLCDTSRTLDGHDLRGKRFAVVMTGNPYTESGESFHVPDMLASRADVWNLGDVLRGKEDAFALSFLENALTAHPSLAPLASRAPADIPALLADTATEHSYGPAERAEIRAVLGHLAHARTTLLRVNAAYIASAARTGAARTEPRFQLQGSYRDMNKIAARVTSGTTPEELESLLTDHYRAEAQTLGPHAEASLLKLAHLRGDPTPEERARWQGLCEAERRTSALAGAGDDPVGRAVALLADRLADRLAGVERAIAAVREQNRG
;
A
#
# COMPACT_ATOMS: atom_id res chain seq x y z
N ALA A 1 25.70 42.49 36.72
CA ALA A 1 27.17 42.34 36.76
C ALA A 1 27.66 42.06 35.35
N THR A 2 28.52 42.92 34.84
CA THR A 2 29.31 42.82 33.60
C THR A 2 30.78 42.48 33.98
N PRO A 3 31.75 42.34 33.05
CA PRO A 3 31.74 41.51 31.82
C PRO A 3 33.13 40.88 31.45
N SER A 4 33.17 40.04 30.40
CA SER A 4 34.26 39.98 29.36
C SER A 4 35.72 39.70 29.81
N PRO A 5 36.77 39.75 28.92
CA PRO A 5 36.87 39.80 27.43
C PRO A 5 37.59 38.55 26.84
N GLY A 6 37.92 38.36 25.55
CA GLY A 6 37.89 39.10 24.26
C GLY A 6 38.48 38.16 23.17
N ALA A 7 38.91 38.50 21.94
CA ALA A 7 38.81 39.64 21.00
C ALA A 7 39.23 39.07 19.60
N ALA A 8 38.52 39.21 18.46
CA ALA A 8 38.15 40.38 17.63
C ALA A 8 39.19 40.81 16.55
N ARG A 9 38.72 40.88 15.27
CA ARG A 9 39.26 41.45 13.99
C ARG A 9 39.66 40.40 12.93
N ALA A 10 39.05 40.36 11.73
CA ALA A 10 39.06 41.30 10.57
C ALA A 10 40.42 41.29 9.81
N CYS A 11 40.52 41.33 8.46
CA CYS A 11 39.61 41.85 7.43
C CYS A 11 39.98 41.37 5.99
N ALA A 12 39.12 41.69 4.99
CA ALA A 12 39.40 41.96 3.57
C ALA A 12 39.66 40.84 2.52
N THR A 13 38.81 40.83 1.50
CA THR A 13 39.04 40.40 0.09
C THR A 13 39.83 41.46 -0.69
N PRO A 14 40.48 41.14 -1.84
CA PRO A 14 39.82 41.31 -3.15
C PRO A 14 40.21 40.29 -4.25
N ALA A 15 39.48 40.33 -5.39
CA ALA A 15 39.82 39.63 -6.64
C ALA A 15 40.91 40.39 -7.44
N PRO A 16 41.44 39.83 -8.57
CA PRO A 16 40.91 40.32 -9.87
C PRO A 16 40.94 39.35 -11.08
N ALA A 17 40.05 39.66 -12.04
CA ALA A 17 40.15 39.65 -13.51
C ALA A 17 40.85 38.53 -14.34
N ALA A 18 40.17 38.15 -15.44
CA ALA A 18 40.73 37.47 -16.62
C ALA A 18 41.14 38.48 -17.73
N PRO A 19 41.79 38.01 -18.82
CA PRO A 19 41.34 38.42 -20.16
C PRO A 19 41.35 37.33 -21.25
N ASN A 20 40.69 37.66 -22.38
CA ASN A 20 40.46 36.84 -23.58
C ASN A 20 41.72 36.48 -24.40
N ALA A 21 41.66 35.38 -25.18
CA ALA A 21 41.56 35.42 -26.67
C ALA A 21 41.79 34.06 -27.37
N SER A 22 40.97 33.75 -28.39
CA SER A 22 41.24 32.74 -29.43
C SER A 22 42.19 33.32 -30.51
N PRO A 23 42.85 32.52 -31.39
CA PRO A 23 42.17 32.08 -32.62
C PRO A 23 42.68 30.80 -33.36
N THR A 24 41.83 30.32 -34.30
CA THR A 24 42.15 29.68 -35.60
C THR A 24 42.81 28.29 -35.76
N ARG A 25 42.22 27.56 -36.72
CA ARG A 25 42.62 26.30 -37.41
C ARG A 25 43.70 26.56 -38.48
N PRO A 26 44.45 25.56 -39.01
CA PRO A 26 43.88 24.60 -40.00
C PRO A 26 44.48 23.17 -40.06
N ALA A 27 43.89 22.31 -40.90
CA ALA A 27 44.44 21.04 -41.44
C ALA A 27 45.15 21.34 -42.81
N PRO A 28 45.73 20.42 -43.64
CA PRO A 28 45.34 19.00 -43.89
C PRO A 28 46.46 17.98 -44.23
N SER A 29 46.12 16.68 -44.41
CA SER A 29 46.71 15.80 -45.46
C SER A 29 46.08 14.38 -45.52
N SER A 30 45.94 13.84 -46.73
CA SER A 30 45.71 12.42 -47.12
C SER A 30 46.64 12.13 -48.33
N PRO A 31 46.67 10.98 -49.06
CA PRO A 31 46.00 9.66 -48.98
C PRO A 31 47.09 8.52 -49.12
N PRO A 32 46.99 7.35 -49.84
CA PRO A 32 45.87 6.60 -50.47
C PRO A 32 45.86 5.03 -50.39
N SER A 33 44.65 4.44 -50.58
CA SER A 33 44.29 3.22 -51.38
C SER A 33 44.99 1.85 -51.15
N ARG A 34 44.34 0.66 -51.18
CA ARG A 34 43.34 0.09 -52.11
C ARG A 34 42.63 -1.14 -51.48
N GLY A 35 41.44 -1.54 -51.97
CA GLY A 35 40.83 -2.87 -51.72
C GLY A 35 39.31 -2.86 -51.45
N VAL A 36 38.51 -3.30 -52.42
CA VAL A 36 37.02 -3.33 -52.49
C VAL A 36 36.64 -4.43 -53.52
N PRO A 37 35.46 -5.13 -53.53
CA PRO A 37 34.27 -5.23 -52.64
C PRO A 37 33.96 -6.73 -52.27
N PRO A 38 32.71 -7.22 -52.02
CA PRO A 38 31.47 -6.63 -51.45
C PRO A 38 30.87 -7.41 -50.25
N THR A 39 29.99 -6.79 -49.44
CA THR A 39 28.54 -7.18 -49.30
C THR A 39 27.75 -6.42 -48.21
N ARG A 40 26.44 -6.29 -48.45
CA ARG A 40 25.30 -6.09 -47.49
C ARG A 40 25.14 -4.78 -46.67
N ALA A 41 24.27 -3.92 -47.22
CA ALA A 41 22.99 -3.51 -46.61
C ALA A 41 22.97 -2.84 -45.20
N ASN A 42 23.22 -1.54 -45.22
CA ASN A 42 22.64 -0.47 -44.40
C ASN A 42 21.43 -0.82 -43.48
N ARG A 43 21.60 -0.73 -42.16
CA ARG A 43 20.50 -0.56 -41.18
C ARG A 43 20.69 0.74 -40.38
N ARG A 44 19.77 1.70 -40.55
CA ARG A 44 19.73 2.94 -39.78
C ARG A 44 19.34 2.67 -38.31
N ARG A 45 19.93 3.41 -37.37
CA ARG A 45 19.56 3.41 -35.95
C ARG A 45 18.22 4.11 -35.73
N SER A 46 17.29 3.48 -35.01
CA SER A 46 16.09 4.14 -34.48
C SER A 46 16.40 4.88 -33.17
N PRO A 47 15.72 6.00 -32.85
CA PRO A 47 15.93 6.73 -31.61
C PRO A 47 15.34 5.97 -30.40
N ARG A 48 15.98 6.13 -29.22
CA ARG A 48 15.54 5.51 -27.96
C ARG A 48 14.16 6.03 -27.55
N THR A 49 13.15 5.16 -27.51
CA THR A 49 11.81 5.46 -27.02
C THR A 49 11.73 5.40 -25.49
N SER A 50 11.04 6.38 -24.90
CA SER A 50 10.78 6.50 -23.46
C SER A 50 10.02 5.28 -22.89
N PRO A 51 10.19 4.94 -21.59
CA PRO A 51 9.42 3.87 -20.94
C PRO A 51 7.91 3.98 -21.13
N ARG A 52 7.36 5.21 -21.12
CA ARG A 52 5.93 5.48 -21.37
C ARG A 52 5.49 5.03 -22.78
N THR A 53 6.36 5.14 -23.78
CA THR A 53 6.10 4.69 -25.15
C THR A 53 6.07 3.16 -25.24
N ARG A 54 6.93 2.45 -24.50
CA ARG A 54 6.97 0.98 -24.46
C ARG A 54 5.71 0.37 -23.83
N CYS A 55 5.13 1.02 -22.82
CA CYS A 55 3.90 0.55 -22.19
C CYS A 55 2.70 0.69 -23.15
N ARG A 56 2.55 1.86 -23.79
CA ARG A 56 1.53 2.09 -24.85
C ARG A 56 1.64 1.09 -25.99
N SER A 57 2.86 0.79 -26.48
CA SER A 57 3.02 -0.19 -27.56
C SER A 57 2.64 -1.60 -27.12
N ARG A 58 3.09 -2.06 -25.94
CA ARG A 58 2.80 -3.42 -25.45
C ARG A 58 1.30 -3.67 -25.31
N CYS A 59 0.56 -2.87 -24.54
CA CYS A 59 -0.88 -3.06 -24.36
C CYS A 59 -1.68 -2.96 -25.67
N GLY A 60 -1.29 -2.06 -26.58
CA GLY A 60 -1.92 -1.94 -27.91
C GLY A 60 -1.62 -3.12 -28.85
N THR A 61 -0.59 -3.92 -28.56
CA THR A 61 -0.28 -5.16 -29.30
C THR A 61 -1.02 -6.35 -28.68
N SER A 62 -1.16 -6.40 -27.35
CA SER A 62 -1.77 -7.53 -26.63
C SER A 62 -3.20 -7.86 -27.06
N TRP A 63 -4.12 -6.89 -27.12
CA TRP A 63 -5.51 -7.19 -27.52
C TRP A 63 -5.63 -7.55 -29.02
N ARG A 64 -4.81 -6.94 -29.88
CA ARG A 64 -4.74 -7.30 -31.31
C ARG A 64 -4.24 -8.72 -31.51
N ASN A 65 -3.24 -9.12 -30.72
CA ASN A 65 -2.72 -10.48 -30.72
C ASN A 65 -3.78 -11.47 -30.22
N LEU A 66 -4.58 -11.13 -29.21
CA LEU A 66 -5.69 -11.97 -28.74
C LEU A 66 -6.78 -12.13 -29.82
N ARG A 67 -7.20 -11.05 -30.50
CA ARG A 67 -8.08 -11.13 -31.68
C ARG A 67 -7.47 -12.02 -32.78
N ALA A 68 -6.17 -11.90 -33.07
CA ALA A 68 -5.48 -12.73 -34.06
C ALA A 68 -5.31 -14.20 -33.65
N LEU A 69 -5.38 -14.51 -32.34
CA LEU A 69 -5.35 -15.86 -31.77
C LEU A 69 -6.76 -16.45 -31.56
N GLY A 70 -7.83 -15.75 -31.97
CA GLY A 70 -9.21 -16.20 -31.85
C GLY A 70 -9.90 -15.92 -30.50
N ASP A 71 -9.21 -15.28 -29.55
CA ASP A 71 -9.77 -14.87 -28.25
C ASP A 71 -10.38 -13.44 -28.36
N SER A 72 -11.46 -13.34 -29.13
CA SER A 72 -12.16 -12.07 -29.37
C SER A 72 -12.72 -11.46 -28.08
N VAL A 73 -13.34 -12.27 -27.22
CA VAL A 73 -13.98 -11.79 -25.99
C VAL A 73 -12.97 -11.09 -25.07
N ARG A 74 -11.81 -11.70 -24.78
CA ARG A 74 -10.79 -11.04 -23.95
C ARG A 74 -10.15 -9.83 -24.63
N ALA A 75 -10.03 -9.85 -25.96
CA ALA A 75 -9.54 -8.70 -26.70
C ALA A 75 -10.50 -7.50 -26.60
N ASP A 76 -11.80 -7.74 -26.73
CA ASP A 76 -12.85 -6.73 -26.64
C ASP A 76 -12.95 -6.16 -25.21
N GLU A 77 -12.84 -7.02 -24.19
CA GLU A 77 -12.71 -6.59 -22.79
C GLU A 77 -11.49 -5.69 -22.56
N LEU A 78 -10.31 -6.07 -23.09
CA LEU A 78 -9.08 -5.30 -22.93
C LEU A 78 -9.11 -3.98 -23.70
N GLU A 79 -9.69 -3.95 -24.90
CA GLU A 79 -9.89 -2.72 -25.66
C GLU A 79 -10.84 -1.76 -24.91
N THR A 80 -11.95 -2.28 -24.39
CA THR A 80 -12.93 -1.51 -23.60
C THR A 80 -12.31 -0.94 -22.31
N ARG A 81 -11.58 -1.77 -21.55
CA ARG A 81 -10.87 -1.33 -20.33
C ARG A 81 -9.79 -0.28 -20.66
N LEU A 82 -9.05 -0.46 -21.75
CA LEU A 82 -8.02 0.50 -22.19
C LEU A 82 -8.63 1.84 -22.61
N ALA A 83 -9.77 1.83 -23.31
CA ALA A 83 -10.50 3.05 -23.67
C ALA A 83 -11.00 3.79 -22.43
N ALA A 84 -11.64 3.08 -21.48
CA ALA A 84 -12.11 3.65 -20.22
C ALA A 84 -10.98 4.31 -19.41
N VAL A 85 -9.84 3.63 -19.25
CA VAL A 85 -8.65 4.16 -18.55
C VAL A 85 -8.05 5.37 -19.27
N GLN A 86 -8.11 5.43 -20.61
CA GLN A 86 -7.65 6.61 -21.35
C GLN A 86 -8.56 7.83 -21.13
N GLU A 87 -9.88 7.66 -21.13
CA GLU A 87 -10.82 8.76 -20.85
C GLU A 87 -10.80 9.21 -19.38
N GLU A 88 -10.61 8.29 -18.44
CA GLU A 88 -10.36 8.65 -17.04
C GLU A 88 -9.04 9.44 -16.89
N ALA A 89 -7.96 8.99 -17.53
CA ALA A 89 -6.67 9.69 -17.49
C ALA A 89 -6.72 11.08 -18.14
N ARG A 90 -7.47 11.26 -19.24
CA ARG A 90 -7.70 12.57 -19.87
C ARG A 90 -8.42 13.52 -18.91
N ARG A 91 -9.51 13.07 -18.29
CA ARG A 91 -10.27 13.85 -17.30
C ARG A 91 -9.45 14.16 -16.05
N ALA A 92 -8.70 13.20 -15.53
CA ALA A 92 -7.81 13.41 -14.39
C ALA A 92 -6.68 14.41 -14.71
N LEU A 93 -6.19 14.46 -15.96
CA LEU A 93 -5.22 15.47 -16.40
C LEU A 93 -5.86 16.87 -16.47
N ARG A 94 -7.08 16.99 -16.99
CA ARG A 94 -7.83 18.27 -16.98
C ARG A 94 -8.13 18.74 -15.55
N ASP A 95 -8.64 17.86 -14.68
CA ASP A 95 -8.84 18.16 -13.25
C ASP A 95 -7.53 18.61 -12.59
N ARG A 96 -6.38 18.01 -12.96
CA ARG A 96 -5.06 18.44 -12.48
C ARG A 96 -4.63 19.81 -13.02
N GLY A 97 -5.00 20.18 -14.24
CA GLY A 97 -4.74 21.52 -14.76
C GLY A 97 -5.61 22.61 -14.10
N ASP A 98 -6.88 22.30 -13.84
CA ASP A 98 -7.88 23.28 -13.40
C ASP A 98 -7.91 23.52 -11.88
N LEU A 99 -7.64 22.47 -11.09
CA LEU A 99 -7.90 22.45 -9.65
C LEU A 99 -6.64 22.32 -8.79
N TYR A 100 -5.55 21.79 -9.33
CA TYR A 100 -4.33 21.53 -8.55
C TYR A 100 -3.34 22.68 -8.71
N GLU A 101 -2.75 23.08 -7.60
CA GLU A 101 -1.76 24.15 -7.49
C GLU A 101 -0.50 23.59 -6.79
N ASP A 102 0.60 24.36 -6.76
CA ASP A 102 1.86 23.99 -6.10
C ASP A 102 2.41 22.61 -6.55
N ASP A 103 2.55 22.41 -7.87
CA ASP A 103 2.88 21.13 -8.54
C ASP A 103 1.94 19.96 -8.18
N GLY A 104 0.73 20.27 -7.71
CA GLY A 104 -0.24 19.32 -7.19
C GLY A 104 -0.03 18.94 -5.73
N ALA A 105 0.59 19.80 -4.94
CA ALA A 105 0.64 19.66 -3.48
C ALA A 105 -0.66 20.12 -2.83
N THR A 106 -1.38 21.03 -3.50
CA THR A 106 -2.69 21.50 -3.06
C THR A 106 -3.77 21.37 -4.12
N VAL A 107 -5.01 21.19 -3.69
CA VAL A 107 -6.24 21.28 -4.51
C VAL A 107 -7.08 22.47 -4.03
N ARG A 108 -7.61 23.23 -4.98
CA ARG A 108 -8.51 24.35 -4.73
C ARG A 108 -9.97 23.91 -4.86
N LEU A 109 -10.74 24.02 -3.78
CA LEU A 109 -12.20 23.82 -3.79
C LEU A 109 -12.87 25.15 -3.44
N GLY A 110 -13.51 25.77 -4.43
CA GLY A 110 -14.00 27.14 -4.34
C GLY A 110 -12.87 28.14 -4.04
N ARG A 111 -12.95 28.80 -2.88
CA ARG A 111 -11.96 29.79 -2.39
C ARG A 111 -10.85 29.19 -1.52
N HIS A 112 -10.94 27.92 -1.14
CA HIS A 112 -10.00 27.30 -0.19
C HIS A 112 -9.00 26.38 -0.88
N ARG A 113 -7.78 26.33 -0.34
CA ARG A 113 -6.72 25.39 -0.73
C ARG A 113 -6.57 24.31 0.32
N PHE A 114 -6.44 23.06 -0.12
CA PHE A 114 -6.27 21.88 0.73
C PHE A 114 -5.00 21.14 0.34
N ALA A 115 -4.22 20.69 1.32
CA ALA A 115 -3.11 19.77 1.05
C ALA A 115 -3.65 18.44 0.48
N VAL A 116 -2.90 17.83 -0.44
CA VAL A 116 -3.24 16.56 -1.09
C VAL A 116 -2.32 15.45 -0.60
N THR A 117 -2.87 14.31 -0.20
CA THR A 117 -2.07 13.09 -0.01
C THR A 117 -1.81 12.47 -1.37
N ARG A 118 -0.55 12.43 -1.81
CA ARG A 118 -0.18 11.87 -3.13
C ARG A 118 0.14 10.38 -3.09
N GLU A 119 0.43 9.84 -1.90
CA GLU A 119 0.81 8.45 -1.70
C GLU A 119 -0.42 7.57 -1.46
N THR A 120 -0.48 6.42 -2.14
CA THR A 120 -1.50 5.41 -1.87
C THR A 120 -1.24 4.77 -0.50
N PRO A 121 -2.25 4.63 0.39
CA PRO A 121 -2.07 3.94 1.66
C PRO A 121 -1.64 2.48 1.48
N VAL A 122 -0.51 2.13 2.09
CA VAL A 122 0.10 0.79 2.09
C VAL A 122 0.02 0.23 3.50
N LEU A 123 -0.39 -1.03 3.60
CA LEU A 123 -0.36 -1.78 4.85
C LEU A 123 1.04 -2.36 5.02
N THR A 124 1.68 -2.10 6.16
CA THR A 124 3.06 -2.50 6.45
C THR A 124 3.19 -3.00 7.89
N LEU A 125 4.29 -3.69 8.17
CA LEU A 125 4.71 -4.06 9.53
C LEU A 125 5.85 -3.14 9.94
N VAL A 126 5.73 -2.54 11.12
CA VAL A 126 6.75 -1.68 11.74
C VAL A 126 6.93 -2.09 13.21
N PRO A 127 8.14 -2.04 13.78
CA PRO A 127 8.32 -2.08 15.23
C PRO A 127 7.55 -0.93 15.90
N ALA A 128 7.04 -1.17 17.10
CA ALA A 128 6.50 -0.10 17.94
C ALA A 128 7.60 0.91 18.30
N ALA A 129 7.22 2.16 18.55
CA ALA A 129 8.15 3.18 19.05
C ALA A 129 8.59 2.93 20.51
N GLU A 130 7.78 2.17 21.26
CA GLU A 130 8.00 1.81 22.65
C GLU A 130 7.74 0.29 22.81
N GLY A 131 8.79 -0.49 23.07
CA GLY A 131 8.74 -1.93 23.34
C GLY A 131 8.90 -2.84 22.11
N ASP A 132 9.28 -4.10 22.37
CA ASP A 132 9.52 -5.14 21.36
C ASP A 132 8.21 -5.76 20.83
N VAL A 133 7.37 -4.92 20.21
CA VAL A 133 6.09 -5.34 19.63
C VAL A 133 6.03 -4.94 18.16
N LEU A 134 5.76 -5.90 17.29
CA LEU A 134 5.51 -5.63 15.87
C LEU A 134 4.08 -5.13 15.68
N VAL A 135 3.91 -4.07 14.89
CA VAL A 135 2.63 -3.38 14.67
C VAL A 135 2.28 -3.37 13.18
N LEU A 136 1.04 -3.77 12.89
CA LEU A 136 0.41 -3.61 11.59
C LEU A 136 -0.05 -2.16 11.45
N ALA A 137 0.55 -1.43 10.51
CA ALA A 137 0.35 0.00 10.30
C ALA A 137 -0.13 0.29 8.87
N LEU A 138 -1.11 1.19 8.72
CA LEU A 138 -1.51 1.73 7.41
C LEU A 138 -0.87 3.11 7.21
N THR A 139 -0.04 3.25 6.19
CA THR A 139 0.71 4.50 5.93
C THR A 139 -0.21 5.69 5.72
N GLY A 140 0.21 6.86 6.22
CA GLY A 140 -0.57 8.09 6.16
C GLY A 140 -1.81 8.12 7.08
N THR A 141 -2.04 7.11 7.90
CA THR A 141 -3.15 7.06 8.87
C THR A 141 -2.66 6.72 10.27
N ASP A 142 -3.54 6.83 11.26
CA ASP A 142 -3.30 6.47 12.65
C ASP A 142 -3.61 4.98 12.93
N HIS A 143 -4.06 4.20 11.93
CA HIS A 143 -4.40 2.79 12.11
C HIS A 143 -3.15 1.99 12.51
N ARG A 144 -3.14 1.49 13.76
CA ARG A 144 -2.09 0.67 14.35
C ARG A 144 -2.74 -0.48 15.11
N THR A 145 -2.41 -1.71 14.73
CA THR A 145 -2.92 -2.93 15.40
C THR A 145 -1.72 -3.81 15.78
N PRO A 146 -1.56 -4.26 17.03
CA PRO A 146 -0.45 -5.14 17.41
C PRO A 146 -0.55 -6.49 16.68
N VAL A 147 0.59 -7.00 16.23
CA VAL A 147 0.70 -8.30 15.55
C VAL A 147 0.77 -9.41 16.58
N THR A 148 -0.17 -10.35 16.52
CA THR A 148 -0.23 -11.53 17.40
C THR A 148 0.28 -12.81 16.73
N ASP A 149 0.72 -12.74 15.47
CA ASP A 149 1.24 -13.92 14.76
C ASP A 149 2.58 -14.39 15.39
N PRO A 150 2.69 -15.67 15.79
CA PRO A 150 3.88 -16.18 16.48
C PRO A 150 5.11 -16.30 15.57
N VAL A 151 4.95 -16.45 14.25
CA VAL A 151 6.07 -16.50 13.30
C VAL A 151 6.65 -15.09 13.10
N LEU A 152 5.81 -14.06 13.12
CA LEU A 152 6.26 -12.67 13.00
C LEU A 152 6.90 -12.12 14.27
N THR A 153 6.43 -12.55 15.45
CA THR A 153 6.89 -12.06 16.76
C THR A 153 8.09 -12.83 17.34
N SER A 154 8.30 -14.09 16.95
CA SER A 154 9.41 -14.92 17.46
C SER A 154 10.81 -14.56 16.95
N ARG A 155 10.93 -13.65 15.98
CA ARG A 155 12.21 -13.24 15.36
C ARG A 155 12.38 -11.71 15.28
N PRO A 156 12.64 -11.02 16.41
CA PRO A 156 12.93 -9.58 16.41
C PRO A 156 14.20 -9.21 15.61
N ASP A 157 15.16 -10.14 15.54
CA ASP A 157 16.37 -10.03 14.72
C ASP A 157 16.08 -9.81 13.23
N PHE A 158 14.94 -10.32 12.74
CA PHE A 158 14.51 -10.15 11.35
C PHE A 158 13.73 -8.85 11.09
N TRP A 159 13.42 -8.03 12.11
CA TRP A 159 12.66 -6.80 11.91
C TRP A 159 13.50 -5.66 11.32
N SER A 160 14.82 -5.64 11.60
CA SER A 160 15.78 -4.67 11.08
C SER A 160 16.55 -5.16 9.85
N GLN A 161 16.48 -6.46 9.54
CA GLN A 161 17.15 -7.05 8.38
C GLN A 161 16.35 -6.75 7.09
N GLU A 162 17.01 -6.15 6.09
CA GLU A 162 16.38 -5.82 4.80
C GLU A 162 16.57 -6.92 3.74
N LEU A 163 17.76 -7.52 3.67
CA LEU A 163 18.20 -8.42 2.59
C LEU A 163 18.50 -9.84 3.09
N PRO A 164 18.24 -10.89 2.29
CA PRO A 164 18.56 -12.26 2.65
C PRO A 164 20.07 -12.58 2.62
N SER A 165 20.87 -11.70 2.04
CA SER A 165 22.32 -11.81 1.85
C SER A 165 23.14 -10.98 2.85
N GLU A 166 22.49 -10.21 3.72
CA GLU A 166 23.14 -9.28 4.65
C GLU A 166 22.43 -9.21 6.00
N ASN A 167 23.20 -9.13 7.07
CA ASN A 167 22.76 -8.66 8.37
C ASN A 167 23.89 -7.82 9.01
N ALA A 168 23.81 -7.47 10.29
CA ALA A 168 24.86 -6.69 10.97
C ALA A 168 26.24 -7.40 10.95
N ASP A 169 26.26 -8.73 10.94
CA ASP A 169 27.46 -9.56 11.13
C ASP A 169 28.05 -10.13 9.83
N VAL A 170 27.26 -10.18 8.75
CA VAL A 170 27.66 -10.73 7.45
C VAL A 170 27.36 -9.73 6.35
N TYR A 171 28.40 -9.26 5.67
CA TYR A 171 28.28 -8.38 4.51
C TYR A 171 27.87 -9.15 3.24
N ARG A 172 27.07 -8.55 2.35
CA ARG A 172 26.68 -9.10 1.04
C ARG A 172 27.82 -9.78 0.27
N ALA A 173 28.98 -9.13 0.21
CA ALA A 173 30.13 -9.66 -0.53
C ALA A 173 30.78 -10.87 0.16
N GLU A 174 30.79 -10.90 1.50
CA GLU A 174 31.22 -12.08 2.26
C GLU A 174 30.28 -13.27 2.04
N HIS A 175 28.97 -13.03 2.05
CA HIS A 175 27.98 -14.06 1.77
C HIS A 175 28.18 -14.67 0.38
N LEU A 176 28.39 -13.83 -0.64
CA LEU A 176 28.64 -14.26 -2.01
C LEU A 176 29.95 -15.06 -2.13
N ALA A 177 31.06 -14.55 -1.55
CA ALA A 177 32.34 -15.25 -1.55
C ALA A 177 32.27 -16.60 -0.82
N ALA A 178 31.63 -16.66 0.36
CA ALA A 178 31.43 -17.89 1.11
C ALA A 178 30.52 -18.90 0.39
N ARG A 179 29.47 -18.43 -0.29
CA ARG A 179 28.56 -19.27 -1.09
C ARG A 179 29.32 -19.92 -2.26
N LEU A 180 30.15 -19.15 -2.96
CA LEU A 180 31.02 -19.63 -4.03
C LEU A 180 32.08 -20.62 -3.53
N PHE A 181 32.74 -20.28 -2.43
CA PHE A 181 33.76 -21.12 -1.80
C PHE A 181 33.18 -22.49 -1.40
N ALA A 182 32.00 -22.51 -0.77
CA ALA A 182 31.31 -23.74 -0.39
C ALA A 182 30.78 -24.54 -1.59
N ALA A 183 30.32 -23.88 -2.66
CA ALA A 183 29.74 -24.55 -3.83
C ALA A 183 30.78 -25.23 -4.73
N HIS A 184 31.99 -24.67 -4.82
CA HIS A 184 33.04 -25.18 -5.72
C HIS A 184 34.21 -25.84 -4.98
N GLY A 185 34.47 -25.47 -3.74
CA GLY A 185 35.63 -25.93 -2.96
C GLY A 185 36.95 -25.27 -3.39
N PRO A 186 37.94 -25.21 -2.48
CA PRO A 186 39.17 -24.44 -2.70
C PRO A 186 39.98 -24.95 -3.90
N ALA A 187 40.09 -26.28 -4.10
CA ALA A 187 40.88 -26.85 -5.20
C ALA A 187 40.31 -26.50 -6.60
N SER A 188 38.99 -26.55 -6.77
CA SER A 188 38.32 -26.21 -8.04
C SER A 188 38.42 -24.72 -8.37
N LEU A 189 38.36 -23.87 -7.34
CA LEU A 189 38.52 -22.43 -7.47
C LEU A 189 39.97 -22.04 -7.75
N ALA A 190 40.94 -22.67 -7.08
CA ALA A 190 42.37 -22.45 -7.30
C ALA A 190 42.83 -22.89 -8.71
N ALA A 191 42.17 -23.89 -9.31
CA ALA A 191 42.43 -24.34 -10.68
C ALA A 191 41.98 -23.35 -11.77
N ARG A 192 41.20 -22.30 -11.42
CA ARG A 192 40.81 -21.22 -12.33
C ARG A 192 41.82 -20.08 -12.31
N THR A 193 41.79 -19.23 -13.33
CA THR A 193 42.44 -17.91 -13.31
C THR A 193 41.67 -16.92 -12.42
N THR A 194 42.33 -15.85 -11.98
CA THR A 194 41.69 -14.74 -11.24
C THR A 194 40.57 -14.10 -12.06
N GLU A 195 40.75 -13.97 -13.38
CA GLU A 195 39.74 -13.45 -14.30
C GLU A 195 38.50 -14.36 -14.38
N GLU A 196 38.69 -15.68 -14.40
CA GLU A 196 37.60 -16.66 -14.38
C GLU A 196 36.86 -16.72 -13.03
N ARG A 197 37.59 -16.55 -11.91
CA ARG A 197 36.95 -16.40 -10.58
C ARG A 197 36.14 -15.11 -10.51
N ALA A 198 36.69 -13.98 -10.94
CA ALA A 198 35.95 -12.72 -11.00
C ALA A 198 34.75 -12.76 -11.98
N ALA A 199 34.85 -13.52 -13.08
CA ALA A 199 33.72 -13.75 -13.98
C ALA A 199 32.61 -14.57 -13.33
N LEU A 200 32.96 -15.65 -12.63
CA LEU A 200 32.04 -16.48 -11.84
C LEU A 200 31.32 -15.66 -10.76
N VAL A 201 32.06 -14.82 -10.02
CA VAL A 201 31.49 -13.92 -9.00
C VAL A 201 30.44 -12.98 -9.62
N ARG A 202 30.73 -12.39 -10.79
CA ARG A 202 29.79 -11.52 -11.51
C ARG A 202 28.55 -12.25 -12.00
N GLU A 203 28.71 -13.47 -12.51
CA GLU A 203 27.59 -14.30 -12.97
C GLU A 203 26.65 -14.65 -11.81
N GLU A 204 27.21 -15.08 -10.67
CA GLU A 204 26.45 -15.44 -9.48
C GLU A 204 25.81 -14.24 -8.78
N ALA A 205 26.47 -13.08 -8.74
CA ALA A 205 25.86 -11.83 -8.26
C ALA A 205 24.67 -11.41 -9.13
N ALA A 206 24.78 -11.55 -10.45
CA ALA A 206 23.72 -11.20 -11.40
C ALA A 206 22.54 -12.20 -11.39
N ALA A 207 22.81 -13.49 -11.11
CA ALA A 207 21.79 -14.51 -10.93
C ALA A 207 20.97 -14.30 -9.64
N ALA A 208 21.62 -13.87 -8.56
CA ALA A 208 21.03 -13.61 -7.25
C ALA A 208 20.30 -12.25 -7.16
N TYR A 209 19.31 -12.04 -8.04
CA TYR A 209 18.60 -10.76 -8.18
C TYR A 209 17.83 -10.27 -6.92
N ASP A 210 17.55 -11.16 -5.97
CA ASP A 210 16.87 -10.83 -4.70
C ASP A 210 17.82 -10.63 -3.50
N GLU A 211 19.13 -10.66 -3.75
CA GLU A 211 20.18 -10.46 -2.74
C GLU A 211 20.77 -9.04 -2.73
N GLY A 212 20.19 -8.11 -3.50
CA GLY A 212 20.52 -6.68 -3.42
C GLY A 212 21.97 -6.33 -3.78
N HIS A 213 22.62 -7.13 -4.63
CA HIS A 213 23.97 -6.90 -5.12
C HIS A 213 24.01 -5.69 -6.07
N GLU A 214 24.77 -4.65 -5.72
CA GLU A 214 25.08 -3.52 -6.61
C GLU A 214 26.26 -3.88 -7.55
N PRO A 215 26.07 -3.88 -8.89
CA PRO A 215 27.12 -4.23 -9.85
C PRO A 215 28.26 -3.20 -9.89
N GLY A 216 29.49 -3.70 -9.93
CA GLY A 216 30.73 -2.91 -9.81
C GLY A 216 31.17 -2.65 -8.36
N VAL A 217 30.38 -3.07 -7.37
CA VAL A 217 30.68 -2.90 -5.93
C VAL A 217 30.77 -4.28 -5.26
N HIS A 218 29.67 -5.03 -5.23
CA HIS A 218 29.58 -6.27 -4.44
C HIS A 218 30.29 -7.45 -5.12
N ASP A 219 30.31 -7.46 -6.45
CA ASP A 219 31.08 -8.41 -7.26
C ASP A 219 32.59 -8.12 -7.25
N HIS A 220 32.98 -6.85 -7.15
CA HIS A 220 34.38 -6.45 -6.95
C HIS A 220 34.86 -6.86 -5.55
N ASP A 221 34.12 -6.47 -4.51
CA ASP A 221 34.44 -6.81 -3.12
C ASP A 221 34.45 -8.33 -2.90
N ALA A 222 33.47 -9.07 -3.44
CA ALA A 222 33.41 -10.52 -3.29
C ALA A 222 34.54 -11.24 -4.03
N ALA A 223 35.03 -10.70 -5.15
CA ALA A 223 36.21 -11.24 -5.82
C ALA A 223 37.47 -11.07 -4.94
N LEU A 224 37.70 -9.88 -4.38
CA LEU A 224 38.83 -9.63 -3.46
C LEU A 224 38.77 -10.54 -2.22
N LEU A 225 37.60 -10.67 -1.61
CA LEU A 225 37.38 -11.55 -0.46
C LEU A 225 37.57 -13.03 -0.82
N LEU A 226 37.19 -13.46 -2.03
CA LEU A 226 37.36 -14.84 -2.49
C LEU A 226 38.83 -15.19 -2.77
N GLU A 227 39.61 -14.29 -3.38
CA GLU A 227 41.07 -14.51 -3.56
C GLU A 227 41.76 -14.65 -2.20
N ALA A 228 41.49 -13.73 -1.27
CA ALA A 228 42.02 -13.74 0.10
C ALA A 228 41.63 -15.01 0.89
N LEU A 229 40.38 -15.44 0.76
CA LEU A 229 39.88 -16.67 1.39
C LEU A 229 40.54 -17.92 0.80
N LEU A 230 40.83 -17.94 -0.51
CA LEU A 230 41.54 -19.06 -1.15
C LEU A 230 43.00 -19.14 -0.71
N GLU A 231 43.70 -18.00 -0.60
CA GLU A 231 45.07 -17.95 -0.08
C GLU A 231 45.15 -18.49 1.35
N LEU A 232 44.25 -18.04 2.25
CA LEU A 232 44.17 -18.60 3.61
C LEU A 232 43.76 -20.08 3.61
N ALA A 233 42.78 -20.49 2.80
CA ALA A 233 42.32 -21.88 2.80
C ALA A 233 43.39 -22.89 2.35
N LEU A 234 44.30 -22.49 1.46
CA LEU A 234 45.41 -23.30 0.98
C LEU A 234 46.60 -23.31 1.95
N SER A 235 46.72 -22.31 2.84
CA SER A 235 47.89 -22.10 3.69
C SER A 235 47.65 -22.36 5.20
N ALA A 236 46.42 -22.20 5.69
CA ALA A 236 46.05 -22.36 7.10
C ALA A 236 46.19 -23.80 7.63
N GLY A 237 46.10 -24.81 6.76
CA GLY A 237 46.05 -26.22 7.20
C GLY A 237 44.89 -26.45 8.18
N LEU A 238 45.21 -26.98 9.37
CA LEU A 238 44.24 -27.23 10.45
C LEU A 238 43.78 -25.96 11.19
N LEU A 239 44.44 -24.82 11.00
CA LEU A 239 44.07 -23.55 11.64
C LEU A 239 42.80 -22.91 11.08
N ARG A 240 42.24 -23.47 10.00
CA ARG A 240 40.92 -23.09 9.46
C ARG A 240 39.75 -23.41 10.40
N HIS A 241 39.97 -24.30 11.37
CA HIS A 241 38.99 -24.69 12.37
C HIS A 241 39.02 -23.72 13.56
N PRO A 242 37.88 -23.34 14.16
CA PRO A 242 37.83 -22.37 15.27
C PRO A 242 38.73 -22.76 16.45
N ALA A 243 39.38 -21.77 17.07
CA ALA A 243 40.28 -22.00 18.21
C ALA A 243 39.61 -22.74 19.38
N ALA A 244 38.32 -22.47 19.65
CA ALA A 244 37.52 -23.20 20.62
C ALA A 244 37.35 -24.69 20.27
N ASP A 245 37.09 -25.02 19.00
CA ASP A 245 36.93 -26.41 18.55
C ASP A 245 38.27 -27.18 18.62
N ARG A 246 39.38 -26.52 18.25
CA ARG A 246 40.74 -27.07 18.44
C ARG A 246 41.03 -27.36 19.91
N ALA A 247 40.67 -26.42 20.79
CA ALA A 247 40.85 -26.54 22.24
C ALA A 247 40.05 -27.71 22.83
N ALA A 248 38.76 -27.81 22.50
CA ALA A 248 37.88 -28.88 22.95
C ALA A 248 38.37 -30.26 22.47
N ALA A 249 38.73 -30.38 21.19
CA ALA A 249 39.29 -31.59 20.62
C ALA A 249 40.62 -32.01 21.28
N ARG A 250 41.50 -31.04 21.59
CA ARG A 250 42.77 -31.30 22.28
C ARG A 250 42.56 -31.75 23.73
N LEU A 251 41.64 -31.12 24.46
CA LEU A 251 41.26 -31.55 25.82
C LEU A 251 40.67 -32.96 25.80
N TYR A 252 39.72 -33.23 24.90
CA TYR A 252 39.18 -34.56 24.71
C TYR A 252 40.29 -35.57 24.39
N TRP A 253 41.16 -35.33 23.40
CA TRP A 253 42.26 -36.25 23.09
C TRP A 253 43.19 -36.53 24.28
N THR A 254 43.42 -35.51 25.12
CA THR A 254 44.37 -35.58 26.24
C THR A 254 43.79 -36.22 27.51
N HIS A 255 42.47 -36.25 27.67
CA HIS A 255 41.80 -36.71 28.90
C HIS A 255 40.62 -37.69 28.71
N GLY A 256 40.10 -37.88 27.49
CA GLY A 256 38.83 -38.57 27.21
C GLY A 256 38.83 -39.98 26.62
N PRO A 257 39.54 -40.29 25.53
CA PRO A 257 39.47 -41.62 24.93
C PRO A 257 40.16 -42.67 25.80
N GLU A 258 39.39 -43.68 26.22
CA GLU A 258 39.88 -44.87 26.93
C GLU A 258 40.96 -45.63 26.13
N ASP A 259 40.80 -45.72 24.80
CA ASP A 259 41.80 -46.27 23.87
C ASP A 259 42.07 -45.26 22.74
N ARG A 260 43.14 -44.46 22.93
CA ARG A 260 43.64 -43.48 21.96
C ARG A 260 44.07 -44.11 20.64
N ASP A 261 44.76 -45.25 20.69
CA ASP A 261 45.31 -45.87 19.50
C ASP A 261 44.19 -46.50 18.66
N ALA A 262 43.14 -47.05 19.26
CA ALA A 262 41.95 -47.49 18.53
C ALA A 262 41.21 -46.32 17.86
N LEU A 263 41.05 -45.19 18.57
CA LEU A 263 40.44 -44.00 17.99
C LEU A 263 41.25 -43.46 16.80
N ALA A 264 42.57 -43.30 16.95
CA ALA A 264 43.44 -42.83 15.86
C ALA A 264 43.42 -43.79 14.66
N ARG A 265 43.51 -45.12 14.89
CA ARG A 265 43.37 -46.13 13.82
C ARG A 265 42.04 -46.02 13.09
N ALA A 266 40.95 -45.76 13.80
CA ALA A 266 39.62 -45.59 13.20
C ALA A 266 39.55 -44.32 12.33
N CYS A 267 40.02 -43.18 12.84
CA CYS A 267 40.09 -41.92 12.10
C CYS A 267 40.90 -42.07 10.80
N VAL A 268 42.11 -42.61 10.88
CA VAL A 268 42.98 -42.87 9.71
C VAL A 268 42.33 -43.81 8.71
N SER A 269 41.78 -44.94 9.16
CA SER A 269 41.23 -45.97 8.26
C SER A 269 39.98 -45.50 7.52
N LEU A 270 39.07 -44.81 8.22
CA LEU A 270 37.82 -44.31 7.64
C LEU A 270 38.06 -43.10 6.72
N THR A 271 39.01 -42.23 7.06
CA THR A 271 39.40 -41.10 6.19
C THR A 271 40.11 -41.60 4.94
N ARG A 272 41.02 -42.58 5.06
CA ARG A 272 41.62 -43.25 3.90
C ARG A 272 40.59 -43.92 3.00
N ALA A 273 39.53 -44.51 3.56
CA ALA A 273 38.43 -45.06 2.78
C ALA A 273 37.67 -43.96 1.99
N ARG A 274 37.35 -42.82 2.64
CA ARG A 274 36.80 -41.64 1.95
C ARG A 274 37.69 -41.21 0.77
N ASP A 275 38.98 -41.04 1.02
CA ASP A 275 39.92 -40.51 0.03
C ASP A 275 40.19 -41.50 -1.13
N THR A 276 40.09 -42.80 -0.87
CA THR A 276 40.24 -43.86 -1.89
C THR A 276 39.02 -43.95 -2.82
N PHE A 277 37.80 -43.76 -2.28
CA PHE A 277 36.55 -43.97 -3.03
C PHE A 277 35.82 -42.67 -3.42
N GLY A 278 36.29 -41.50 -2.98
CA GLY A 278 35.70 -40.20 -3.28
C GLY A 278 34.33 -39.94 -2.62
N VAL A 279 33.92 -40.78 -1.68
CA VAL A 279 32.61 -40.73 -1.00
C VAL A 279 32.82 -40.96 0.50
N GLU A 280 32.20 -40.14 1.35
CA GLU A 280 32.32 -40.33 2.80
C GLU A 280 31.61 -41.62 3.26
N PRO A 281 32.30 -42.55 3.95
CA PRO A 281 31.66 -43.72 4.54
C PRO A 281 30.72 -43.28 5.67
N GLY A 282 29.50 -43.82 5.73
CA GLY A 282 28.58 -43.53 6.84
C GLY A 282 29.13 -43.90 8.23
N ALA A 283 30.13 -44.78 8.30
CA ALA A 283 30.88 -45.07 9.51
C ALA A 283 31.76 -43.89 9.99
N LEU A 284 32.24 -43.02 9.09
CA LEU A 284 32.96 -41.79 9.45
C LEU A 284 31.99 -40.74 10.01
N THR A 285 30.83 -40.59 9.38
CA THR A 285 29.75 -39.74 9.90
C THR A 285 29.27 -40.23 11.28
N ALA A 286 29.08 -41.54 11.45
CA ALA A 286 28.74 -42.14 12.75
C ALA A 286 29.87 -41.98 13.79
N LEU A 287 31.15 -41.99 13.37
CA LEU A 287 32.28 -41.69 14.24
C LEU A 287 32.26 -40.23 14.73
N ARG A 288 32.04 -39.26 13.83
CA ARG A 288 31.88 -37.84 14.23
C ARG A 288 30.70 -37.66 15.17
N ALA A 289 29.54 -38.22 14.85
CA ALA A 289 28.36 -38.17 15.71
C ALA A 289 28.59 -38.82 17.10
N ARG A 290 29.35 -39.93 17.17
CA ARG A 290 29.72 -40.58 18.44
C ARG A 290 30.71 -39.75 19.26
N LEU A 291 31.64 -39.06 18.61
CA LEU A 291 32.58 -38.13 19.27
C LEU A 291 31.84 -36.90 19.81
N ALA A 292 30.91 -36.34 19.02
CA ALA A 292 30.08 -35.21 19.44
C ALA A 292 29.10 -35.58 20.57
N ALA A 293 28.49 -36.76 20.51
CA ALA A 293 27.57 -37.26 21.53
C ALA A 293 28.25 -37.74 22.83
N HIS A 294 29.58 -37.68 22.94
CA HIS A 294 30.30 -38.04 24.16
C HIS A 294 30.29 -36.87 25.16
N ALA A 295 29.14 -36.67 25.79
CA ALA A 295 28.97 -35.74 26.90
C ALA A 295 29.76 -36.21 28.13
N GLY A 296 30.92 -35.61 28.37
CA GLY A 296 31.70 -35.76 29.59
C GLY A 296 31.54 -34.52 30.46
N GLY A 297 30.76 -34.60 31.54
CA GLY A 297 30.64 -33.50 32.49
C GLY A 297 32.00 -33.12 33.09
N GLY A 298 32.28 -31.82 33.19
CA GLY A 298 33.54 -31.26 33.70
C GLY A 298 34.07 -30.12 32.80
N VAL A 299 35.40 -30.00 32.63
CA VAL A 299 36.04 -28.96 31.77
C VAL A 299 35.52 -28.92 30.31
N TRP A 300 34.82 -29.96 29.88
CA TRP A 300 34.59 -30.32 28.48
C TRP A 300 33.18 -29.91 28.02
N GLY A 301 32.35 -29.36 28.91
CA GLY A 301 30.98 -28.96 28.62
C GLY A 301 30.08 -30.15 28.28
N ASP A 302 29.12 -29.95 27.38
CA ASP A 302 28.15 -30.97 26.97
C ASP A 302 28.71 -31.99 25.94
N GLY A 303 30.02 -31.96 25.66
CA GLY A 303 30.68 -32.82 24.67
C GLY A 303 31.40 -32.03 23.57
N LEU A 304 31.93 -32.72 22.56
CA LEU A 304 32.50 -32.06 21.38
C LEU A 304 31.39 -31.51 20.47
N SER A 305 31.62 -30.35 19.85
CA SER A 305 30.84 -29.91 18.68
C SER A 305 31.07 -30.86 17.50
N GLU A 306 30.18 -30.84 16.49
CA GLU A 306 30.41 -31.61 15.25
C GLU A 306 31.68 -31.11 14.53
N GLU A 307 31.92 -29.80 14.62
CA GLU A 307 33.11 -29.10 14.15
C GLU A 307 34.39 -29.56 14.88
N ALA A 308 34.39 -29.64 16.22
CA ALA A 308 35.52 -30.17 16.99
C ALA A 308 35.76 -31.66 16.76
N ALA A 309 34.70 -32.45 16.57
CA ALA A 309 34.81 -33.85 16.17
C ALA A 309 35.41 -33.99 14.75
N ALA A 310 35.03 -33.12 13.82
CA ALA A 310 35.60 -33.06 12.48
C ALA A 310 37.09 -32.65 12.50
N TYR A 311 37.44 -31.59 13.26
CA TYR A 311 38.82 -31.19 13.50
C TYR A 311 39.65 -32.34 14.10
N LEU A 312 39.14 -33.03 15.14
CA LEU A 312 39.88 -34.12 15.78
C LEU A 312 40.18 -35.26 14.82
N VAL A 313 39.23 -35.62 13.96
CA VAL A 313 39.44 -36.61 12.89
C VAL A 313 40.54 -36.14 11.93
N GLU A 314 40.52 -34.89 11.48
CA GLU A 314 41.53 -34.35 10.56
C GLU A 314 42.92 -34.23 11.22
N GLN A 315 42.98 -33.81 12.48
CA GLN A 315 44.20 -33.80 13.29
C GLN A 315 44.79 -35.21 13.37
N LEU A 316 44.06 -36.22 13.86
CA LEU A 316 44.56 -37.59 14.01
C LEU A 316 44.90 -38.30 12.69
N VAL A 317 44.44 -37.79 11.55
CA VAL A 317 44.86 -38.23 10.21
C VAL A 317 46.17 -37.58 9.77
N SER A 318 46.40 -36.32 10.17
CA SER A 318 47.61 -35.57 9.88
C SER A 318 48.77 -35.97 10.80
N ASP A 319 48.59 -35.80 12.12
CA ASP A 319 49.52 -36.20 13.17
C ASP A 319 48.77 -36.36 14.52
N LYS A 320 49.15 -37.34 15.35
CA LYS A 320 48.46 -37.63 16.62
C LYS A 320 49.11 -36.97 17.85
N GLU A 321 50.29 -36.39 17.70
CA GLU A 321 51.12 -35.83 18.78
C GLU A 321 51.36 -34.32 18.58
N ASP A 322 51.50 -33.88 17.33
CA ASP A 322 51.75 -32.50 16.92
C ASP A 322 50.46 -31.68 16.72
N PHE A 323 50.03 -30.94 17.75
CA PHE A 323 48.86 -30.07 17.69
C PHE A 323 49.27 -28.64 17.28
N VAL A 324 48.61 -28.10 16.25
CA VAL A 324 48.87 -26.72 15.79
C VAL A 324 48.20 -25.71 16.72
N VAL A 325 48.94 -24.66 17.11
CA VAL A 325 48.48 -23.65 18.08
C VAL A 325 48.33 -22.29 17.42
N GLY A 326 47.20 -21.59 17.65
CA GLY A 326 46.95 -20.25 17.13
C GLY A 326 47.84 -19.14 17.73
N PRO A 327 48.08 -18.03 17.01
CA PRO A 327 48.92 -16.94 17.49
C PRO A 327 48.32 -16.18 18.67
N GLY A 328 47.00 -15.99 18.70
CA GLY A 328 46.29 -15.31 19.80
C GLY A 328 46.48 -16.03 21.13
N ALA A 329 46.21 -17.34 21.17
CA ALA A 329 46.45 -18.16 22.36
C ALA A 329 47.91 -18.15 22.82
N ARG A 330 48.88 -18.22 21.89
CA ARG A 330 50.32 -18.13 22.23
C ARG A 330 50.72 -16.75 22.79
N ALA A 331 50.22 -15.67 22.20
CA ALA A 331 50.51 -14.30 22.63
C ALA A 331 49.91 -14.06 24.03
N LEU A 332 48.66 -14.48 24.25
CA LEU A 332 47.99 -14.44 25.54
C LEU A 332 48.79 -15.20 26.61
N LEU A 333 49.19 -16.46 26.35
CA LEU A 333 49.97 -17.24 27.32
C LEU A 333 51.38 -16.68 27.55
N ALA A 334 52.04 -16.14 26.52
CA ALA A 334 53.35 -15.50 26.68
C ALA A 334 53.26 -14.27 27.58
N GLY A 335 52.27 -13.40 27.36
CA GLY A 335 52.01 -12.22 28.19
C GLY A 335 51.60 -12.59 29.62
N PHE A 336 50.69 -13.56 29.76
CA PHE A 336 50.22 -14.08 31.05
C PHE A 336 51.37 -14.68 31.88
N ARG A 337 52.17 -15.59 31.30
CA ARG A 337 53.30 -16.22 31.99
C ARG A 337 54.38 -15.20 32.39
N ALA A 338 54.63 -14.20 31.55
CA ALA A 338 55.53 -13.08 31.87
C ALA A 338 55.01 -12.17 33.00
N HIS A 339 53.69 -12.09 33.18
CA HIS A 339 53.05 -11.28 34.21
C HIS A 339 52.88 -12.01 35.55
N VAL A 340 52.45 -13.27 35.53
CA VAL A 340 52.18 -14.07 36.73
C VAL A 340 53.47 -14.45 37.46
N GLY A 341 54.53 -14.81 36.74
CA GLY A 341 55.90 -14.88 37.25
C GLY A 341 56.17 -15.74 38.51
N THR A 342 55.24 -16.62 38.90
CA THR A 342 55.21 -17.21 40.24
C THR A 342 55.00 -18.74 40.19
N PRO A 343 55.82 -19.53 40.93
CA PRO A 343 55.64 -20.99 41.00
C PRO A 343 54.26 -21.47 41.49
N PRO A 344 53.63 -20.87 42.54
CA PRO A 344 52.37 -21.38 43.10
C PRO A 344 51.24 -21.62 42.11
N TYR A 345 51.05 -20.79 41.08
CA TYR A 345 50.05 -21.04 40.04
C TYR A 345 50.35 -22.33 39.27
N THR A 346 51.58 -22.51 38.81
CA THR A 346 51.99 -23.69 38.03
C THR A 346 52.08 -24.95 38.90
N GLU A 347 52.42 -24.82 40.18
CA GLU A 347 52.32 -25.91 41.16
C GLU A 347 50.86 -26.33 41.36
N GLU A 348 49.94 -25.40 41.67
CA GLU A 348 48.52 -25.73 41.94
C GLU A 348 47.82 -26.38 40.73
N VAL A 349 48.05 -25.88 39.52
CA VAL A 349 47.54 -26.51 38.29
C VAL A 349 48.07 -27.94 38.15
N ARG A 350 49.36 -28.18 38.44
CA ARG A 350 49.96 -29.51 38.34
C ARG A 350 49.51 -30.47 39.44
N GLU A 351 49.34 -29.98 40.66
CA GLU A 351 48.81 -30.76 41.79
C GLU A 351 47.40 -31.26 41.50
N ARG A 352 46.51 -30.38 40.99
CA ARG A 352 45.15 -30.76 40.56
C ARG A 352 45.16 -31.79 39.42
N LEU A 353 45.98 -31.58 38.39
CA LEU A 353 46.14 -32.53 37.28
C LEU A 353 46.77 -33.87 37.70
N ALA A 354 47.55 -33.90 38.79
CA ALA A 354 48.11 -35.12 39.37
C ALA A 354 47.13 -35.84 40.31
N ALA A 355 46.17 -35.10 40.89
CA ALA A 355 45.07 -35.62 41.70
C ALA A 355 43.86 -36.11 40.87
N ASP A 356 43.99 -36.15 39.54
CA ASP A 356 42.92 -36.44 38.58
C ASP A 356 41.71 -35.48 38.67
N ASP A 357 41.99 -34.21 39.01
CA ASP A 357 41.05 -33.07 39.00
C ASP A 357 41.31 -32.13 37.80
N PRO A 358 40.98 -32.54 36.55
CA PRO A 358 41.08 -31.63 35.41
C PRO A 358 40.04 -30.50 35.47
N GLU A 359 38.90 -30.71 36.14
CA GLU A 359 37.82 -29.71 36.27
C GLU A 359 38.23 -28.51 37.11
N GLY A 360 38.70 -28.75 38.34
CA GLY A 360 39.24 -27.70 39.19
C GLY A 360 40.51 -27.07 38.60
N ALA A 361 41.37 -27.84 37.92
CA ALA A 361 42.50 -27.27 37.18
C ALA A 361 42.03 -26.32 36.06
N GLY A 362 41.02 -26.70 35.29
CA GLY A 362 40.49 -25.86 34.20
C GLY A 362 39.75 -24.62 34.69
N ALA A 363 38.99 -24.73 35.78
CA ALA A 363 38.36 -23.59 36.44
C ALA A 363 39.42 -22.61 36.98
N LEU A 364 40.51 -23.11 37.56
CA LEU A 364 41.64 -22.32 38.03
C LEU A 364 42.32 -21.58 36.86
N VAL A 365 42.77 -22.31 35.83
CA VAL A 365 43.45 -21.73 34.65
C VAL A 365 42.57 -20.67 33.97
N ARG A 366 41.28 -20.97 33.75
CA ARG A 366 40.31 -20.03 33.17
C ARG A 366 40.16 -18.78 34.04
N GLY A 367 39.95 -18.94 35.34
CA GLY A 367 39.77 -17.80 36.26
C GLY A 367 40.99 -16.87 36.31
N TRP A 368 42.20 -17.42 36.29
CA TRP A 368 43.44 -16.65 36.23
C TRP A 368 43.62 -15.92 34.90
N LEU A 369 43.36 -16.58 33.76
CA LEU A 369 43.45 -15.94 32.44
C LEU A 369 42.38 -14.86 32.26
N GLU A 370 41.14 -15.11 32.67
CA GLU A 370 40.07 -14.09 32.65
C GLU A 370 40.41 -12.88 33.53
N ALA A 371 40.96 -13.10 34.73
CA ALA A 371 41.39 -12.02 35.61
C ALA A 371 42.55 -11.21 35.01
N TYR A 372 43.52 -11.87 34.38
CA TYR A 372 44.62 -11.22 33.67
C TYR A 372 44.11 -10.34 32.52
N VAL A 373 43.18 -10.85 31.71
CA VAL A 373 42.57 -10.14 30.58
C VAL A 373 41.74 -8.94 31.05
N ARG A 374 40.86 -9.13 32.05
CA ARG A 374 40.03 -8.03 32.60
C ARG A 374 40.87 -6.97 33.33
N GLY A 375 42.03 -7.32 33.86
CA GLY A 375 42.96 -6.41 34.56
C GLY A 375 43.89 -5.60 33.65
N ALA A 376 43.78 -5.72 32.33
CA ALA A 376 44.69 -5.11 31.35
C ALA A 376 44.12 -3.84 30.70
N THR A 377 43.93 -2.76 31.47
CA THR A 377 43.37 -1.49 30.93
C THR A 377 44.35 -0.65 30.08
N ASP A 378 45.66 -0.87 30.22
CA ASP A 378 46.72 -0.09 29.54
C ASP A 378 47.81 -0.99 28.91
N ARG A 379 47.46 -2.20 28.43
CA ARG A 379 48.43 -3.15 27.83
C ARG A 379 47.99 -3.61 26.44
N GLU A 380 48.94 -3.81 25.55
CA GLU A 380 48.68 -4.40 24.23
C GLU A 380 48.32 -5.89 24.35
N ALA A 381 47.39 -6.33 23.49
CA ALA A 381 46.96 -7.72 23.27
C ALA A 381 46.39 -8.50 24.49
N GLY A 382 45.12 -8.25 24.79
CA GLY A 382 44.24 -9.31 25.29
C GLY A 382 43.89 -10.32 24.17
N PRO A 383 43.14 -11.40 24.45
CA PRO A 383 42.64 -12.30 23.41
C PRO A 383 41.77 -11.53 22.42
N GLU A 384 41.98 -11.77 21.12
CA GLU A 384 41.11 -11.21 20.07
C GLU A 384 39.72 -11.87 20.09
N THR A 385 39.62 -13.11 20.58
CA THR A 385 38.36 -13.88 20.65
C THR A 385 38.30 -14.77 21.90
N ASP A 386 37.09 -15.13 22.35
CA ASP A 386 36.90 -16.14 23.41
C ASP A 386 37.49 -17.52 23.04
N GLY A 387 37.63 -17.81 21.74
CA GLY A 387 38.31 -19.00 21.24
C GLY A 387 39.82 -19.00 21.53
N ASP A 388 40.49 -17.86 21.45
CA ASP A 388 41.90 -17.72 21.80
C ASP A 388 42.12 -17.97 23.30
N LEU A 389 41.17 -17.56 24.15
CA LEU A 389 41.15 -17.89 25.58
C LEU A 389 40.91 -19.39 25.83
N ALA A 390 39.97 -20.02 25.12
CA ALA A 390 39.70 -21.45 25.25
C ALA A 390 40.93 -22.30 24.84
N GLU A 391 41.61 -21.95 23.75
CA GLU A 391 42.85 -22.60 23.32
C GLU A 391 43.99 -22.35 24.32
N ALA A 392 44.11 -21.15 24.90
CA ALA A 392 45.06 -20.87 25.98
C ALA A 392 44.82 -21.75 27.23
N VAL A 393 43.57 -21.95 27.64
CA VAL A 393 43.21 -22.86 28.75
C VAL A 393 43.61 -24.31 28.41
N ALA A 394 43.30 -24.79 27.20
CA ALA A 394 43.65 -26.14 26.78
C ALA A 394 45.16 -26.41 26.72
N LEU A 395 45.96 -25.41 26.32
CA LEU A 395 47.42 -25.52 26.28
C LEU A 395 48.04 -25.71 27.69
N GLU A 396 47.57 -24.97 28.69
CA GLU A 396 48.03 -25.11 30.08
C GLU A 396 47.65 -26.48 30.66
N LEU A 397 46.41 -26.95 30.42
CA LEU A 397 45.93 -28.24 30.94
C LEU A 397 46.60 -29.45 30.26
N CYS A 398 46.94 -29.32 28.98
CA CYS A 398 47.60 -30.37 28.20
C CYS A 398 49.14 -30.27 28.20
N ALA A 399 49.72 -29.40 29.03
CA ALA A 399 51.16 -29.14 29.05
C ALA A 399 51.98 -30.43 29.30
N GLY A 400 52.95 -30.70 28.43
CA GLY A 400 53.80 -31.88 28.51
C GLY A 400 53.13 -33.21 28.12
N ARG A 401 51.88 -33.20 27.62
CA ARG A 401 51.15 -34.40 27.15
C ARG A 401 50.94 -34.46 25.62
N ALA A 402 51.27 -33.38 24.91
CA ALA A 402 51.26 -33.28 23.45
C ALA A 402 52.35 -32.29 23.00
N HIS A 403 52.74 -32.32 21.72
CA HIS A 403 53.73 -31.41 21.14
C HIS A 403 53.04 -30.20 20.49
N ASP A 404 53.56 -29.00 20.78
CA ASP A 404 53.00 -27.73 20.30
C ASP A 404 53.70 -27.27 19.01
N VAL A 405 53.02 -27.38 17.87
CA VAL A 405 53.54 -26.88 16.59
C VAL A 405 53.18 -25.40 16.42
N ARG A 406 54.21 -24.56 16.44
CA ARG A 406 54.09 -23.11 16.22
C ARG A 406 53.90 -22.80 14.73
N ALA A 407 52.66 -22.55 14.32
CA ALA A 407 52.36 -22.01 12.99
C ALA A 407 52.67 -20.50 12.87
N PRO A 408 53.18 -20.02 11.72
CA PRO A 408 53.27 -18.60 11.39
C PRO A 408 51.91 -17.88 11.40
N ASP A 409 51.89 -16.67 11.96
CA ASP A 409 50.68 -15.88 12.20
C ASP A 409 49.95 -15.49 10.90
N ALA A 410 50.68 -15.32 9.80
CA ALA A 410 50.17 -14.97 8.47
C ALA A 410 49.33 -16.06 7.79
N LEU A 411 49.19 -17.25 8.40
CA LEU A 411 48.42 -18.37 7.84
C LEU A 411 46.94 -18.35 8.26
N GLN A 412 46.49 -17.42 9.10
CA GLN A 412 45.12 -17.40 9.64
C GLN A 412 44.32 -16.12 9.35
N SER A 413 45.00 -15.00 9.12
CA SER A 413 44.33 -13.73 8.91
C SER A 413 44.99 -12.92 7.79
N VAL A 414 44.17 -12.21 7.04
CA VAL A 414 44.63 -11.28 6.01
C VAL A 414 43.74 -10.03 6.02
N LYS A 415 44.35 -8.86 5.88
CA LYS A 415 43.62 -7.60 5.74
C LYS A 415 43.34 -7.36 4.26
N VAL A 416 42.08 -7.48 3.88
CA VAL A 416 41.60 -7.22 2.51
C VAL A 416 41.32 -5.72 2.38
N THR A 417 42.04 -5.03 1.50
CA THR A 417 41.93 -3.58 1.28
C THR A 417 41.34 -3.26 -0.10
N GLY A 418 40.79 -2.07 -0.27
CA GLY A 418 40.23 -1.63 -1.56
C GLY A 418 38.78 -2.07 -1.77
N LEU A 419 38.08 -2.34 -0.67
CA LEU A 419 36.66 -2.65 -0.64
C LEU A 419 35.85 -1.35 -0.84
N LEU A 420 34.77 -1.46 -1.62
CA LEU A 420 33.93 -0.35 -2.09
C LEU A 420 32.59 -0.30 -1.36
N GLY A 421 32.15 -1.42 -0.76
CA GLY A 421 30.87 -1.59 -0.11
C GLY A 421 30.61 -0.71 1.12
N THR A 422 29.38 -0.77 1.62
CA THR A 422 28.97 -0.07 2.84
C THR A 422 28.35 -1.04 3.84
N HIS A 423 29.08 -1.37 4.91
CA HIS A 423 28.63 -2.33 5.93
C HIS A 423 29.30 -2.02 7.28
N PRO A 424 28.66 -2.31 8.44
CA PRO A 424 29.23 -2.06 9.77
C PRO A 424 30.60 -2.71 10.03
N ARG A 425 30.90 -3.86 9.41
CA ARG A 425 32.19 -4.56 9.58
C ARG A 425 33.35 -3.98 8.76
N LEU A 426 33.07 -3.07 7.82
CA LEU A 426 34.10 -2.47 6.95
C LEU A 426 34.68 -1.20 7.56
N THR A 427 35.96 -1.22 7.92
CA THR A 427 36.67 -0.05 8.48
C THR A 427 37.29 0.84 7.39
N PRO A 428 37.53 2.13 7.64
CA PRO A 428 38.26 3.00 6.70
C PRO A 428 39.73 2.55 6.56
N ALA A 429 40.22 2.44 5.32
CA ALA A 429 41.61 2.05 5.06
C ALA A 429 42.56 3.27 5.03
N PRO A 430 43.80 3.17 5.56
CA PRO A 430 44.76 4.29 5.57
C PRO A 430 45.13 4.85 4.19
N ALA A 431 45.08 4.01 3.15
CA ALA A 431 45.36 4.39 1.75
C ALA A 431 44.13 4.91 0.98
N GLY A 432 42.98 5.04 1.65
CA GLY A 432 41.69 5.32 1.03
C GLY A 432 40.90 4.05 0.67
N GLY A 433 39.58 4.18 0.58
CA GLY A 433 38.66 3.04 0.47
C GLY A 433 38.36 2.39 1.82
N ARG A 434 37.82 1.16 1.80
CA ARG A 434 37.58 0.36 3.01
C ARG A 434 38.44 -0.89 3.05
N GLU A 435 38.51 -1.47 4.23
CA GLU A 435 39.23 -2.71 4.53
C GLU A 435 38.41 -3.63 5.45
N LEU A 436 38.75 -4.91 5.42
CA LEU A 436 38.21 -5.96 6.29
C LEU A 436 39.33 -6.89 6.71
N THR A 437 39.48 -7.17 8.01
CA THR A 437 40.32 -8.29 8.46
C THR A 437 39.52 -9.58 8.30
N LEU A 438 39.94 -10.43 7.37
CA LEU A 438 39.38 -11.75 7.15
C LEU A 438 40.21 -12.77 7.95
N ARG A 439 39.61 -13.31 9.01
CA ARG A 439 40.12 -14.45 9.80
C ARG A 439 39.42 -15.71 9.33
N ILE A 440 40.15 -16.72 8.83
CA ILE A 440 39.52 -17.91 8.21
C ILE A 440 38.74 -18.76 9.21
N ASP A 441 39.25 -18.87 10.43
CA ASP A 441 38.66 -19.59 11.57
C ASP A 441 37.36 -18.97 12.08
N GLU A 442 37.14 -17.68 11.79
CA GLU A 442 35.94 -16.92 12.14
C GLU A 442 34.96 -16.86 10.95
N PHE A 443 35.49 -16.56 9.76
CA PHE A 443 34.72 -16.35 8.54
C PHE A 443 33.93 -17.59 8.13
N LEU A 444 34.56 -18.77 8.13
CA LEU A 444 33.94 -20.01 7.68
C LEU A 444 32.71 -20.42 8.52
N PRO A 445 32.78 -20.55 9.86
CA PRO A 445 31.61 -20.91 10.67
C PRO A 445 30.52 -19.83 10.64
N ARG A 446 30.86 -18.54 10.73
CA ARG A 446 29.85 -17.45 10.68
C ARG A 446 29.08 -17.48 9.36
N THR A 447 29.79 -17.49 8.24
CA THR A 447 29.15 -17.45 6.92
C THR A 447 28.46 -18.78 6.58
N HIS A 448 28.93 -19.90 7.13
CA HIS A 448 28.22 -21.18 7.09
C HIS A 448 26.85 -21.07 7.79
N ALA A 449 26.82 -20.72 9.08
CA ALA A 449 25.59 -20.60 9.87
C ALA A 449 24.62 -19.57 9.26
N PHE A 450 25.13 -18.44 8.76
CA PHE A 450 24.30 -17.48 8.04
C PHE A 450 23.69 -18.08 6.76
N ARG A 451 24.47 -18.79 5.94
CA ARG A 451 24.01 -19.38 4.67
C ARG A 451 23.05 -20.56 4.86
N THR A 452 23.25 -21.40 5.88
CA THR A 452 22.46 -22.62 6.10
C THR A 452 21.25 -22.42 7.01
N THR A 453 21.32 -21.47 7.94
CA THR A 453 20.26 -21.23 8.94
C THR A 453 19.62 -19.86 8.77
N THR A 454 20.39 -18.76 8.86
CA THR A 454 19.82 -17.40 8.93
C THR A 454 19.15 -16.96 7.64
N ALA A 455 19.84 -17.03 6.50
CA ALA A 455 19.31 -16.61 5.20
C ALA A 455 18.09 -17.44 4.75
N PRO A 456 18.06 -18.79 4.88
CA PRO A 456 16.85 -19.58 4.61
C PRO A 456 15.69 -19.24 5.54
N ALA A 457 15.94 -19.04 6.84
CA ALA A 457 14.92 -18.66 7.81
C ALA A 457 14.36 -17.25 7.53
N PHE A 458 15.20 -16.27 7.20
CA PHE A 458 14.77 -14.93 6.81
C PHE A 458 13.98 -14.94 5.49
N ARG A 459 14.41 -15.73 4.49
CA ARG A 459 13.65 -15.95 3.25
C ARG A 459 12.27 -16.59 3.53
N ALA A 460 12.16 -17.47 4.52
CA ALA A 460 10.87 -18.02 4.96
C ALA A 460 10.01 -16.97 5.70
N TYR A 461 10.62 -16.18 6.59
CA TYR A 461 9.99 -15.06 7.28
C TYR A 461 9.42 -14.03 6.30
N GLN A 462 10.17 -13.60 5.28
CA GLN A 462 9.69 -12.67 4.25
C GLN A 462 8.46 -13.20 3.50
N ARG A 463 8.45 -14.50 3.12
CA ARG A 463 7.28 -15.12 2.47
C ARG A 463 6.06 -15.12 3.39
N HIS A 464 6.26 -15.43 4.68
CA HIS A 464 5.19 -15.39 5.67
C HIS A 464 4.68 -13.95 5.91
N ARG A 465 5.57 -12.96 6.10
CA ARG A 465 5.25 -11.52 6.18
C ARG A 465 4.45 -11.02 4.99
N THR A 466 4.83 -11.41 3.78
CA THR A 466 4.12 -11.03 2.55
C THR A 466 2.69 -11.59 2.53
N ARG A 467 2.53 -12.86 2.92
CA ARG A 467 1.23 -13.51 3.03
C ARG A 467 0.35 -12.87 4.11
N TYR A 468 0.89 -12.64 5.31
CA TYR A 468 0.19 -11.98 6.41
C TYR A 468 -0.31 -10.58 6.01
N LEU A 469 0.52 -9.78 5.33
CA LEU A 469 0.12 -8.45 4.84
C LEU A 469 -0.99 -8.52 3.77
N ALA A 470 -0.97 -9.53 2.91
CA ALA A 470 -2.03 -9.73 1.92
C ALA A 470 -3.36 -10.18 2.56
N GLU A 471 -3.30 -11.12 3.50
CA GLU A 471 -4.45 -11.59 4.29
C GLU A 471 -5.06 -10.43 5.11
N ALA A 472 -4.24 -9.63 5.79
CA ALA A 472 -4.68 -8.46 6.54
C ALA A 472 -5.25 -7.35 5.65
N ARG A 473 -4.67 -7.10 4.46
CA ARG A 473 -5.23 -6.14 3.48
C ARG A 473 -6.63 -6.57 3.02
N ALA A 474 -6.83 -7.87 2.77
CA ALA A 474 -8.10 -8.43 2.35
C ALA A 474 -9.14 -8.37 3.48
N ALA A 475 -8.77 -8.76 4.70
CA ALA A 475 -9.64 -8.73 5.88
C ALA A 475 -10.14 -7.31 6.22
N LEU A 476 -9.27 -6.31 6.09
CA LEU A 476 -9.63 -4.89 6.25
C LEU A 476 -10.44 -4.31 5.08
N GLY A 477 -10.54 -5.01 3.94
CA GLY A 477 -11.24 -4.52 2.75
C GLY A 477 -10.62 -3.28 2.10
N LEU A 478 -9.31 -3.02 2.30
CA LEU A 478 -8.68 -1.72 1.98
C LEU A 478 -8.85 -1.25 0.54
N ASP A 479 -8.93 -2.18 -0.43
CA ASP A 479 -9.13 -1.86 -1.85
C ASP A 479 -10.49 -1.22 -2.17
N GLY A 480 -11.46 -1.33 -1.26
CA GLY A 480 -12.76 -0.67 -1.31
C GLY A 480 -12.77 0.75 -0.76
N TYR A 481 -11.77 1.14 0.06
CA TYR A 481 -11.64 2.50 0.60
C TYR A 481 -10.73 3.41 -0.22
N VAL A 482 -9.99 2.86 -1.19
CA VAL A 482 -9.26 3.68 -2.17
C VAL A 482 -10.30 4.31 -3.11
N PRO A 483 -10.48 5.64 -3.11
CA PRO A 483 -11.55 6.28 -3.86
C PRO A 483 -11.34 6.09 -5.37
N ARG A 484 -12.38 5.65 -6.06
CA ARG A 484 -12.41 5.52 -7.53
C ARG A 484 -13.43 6.48 -8.11
N VAL A 485 -13.01 7.27 -9.09
CA VAL A 485 -13.93 8.18 -9.79
C VAL A 485 -14.79 7.35 -10.74
N ALA A 486 -16.11 7.51 -10.66
CA ALA A 486 -17.01 6.82 -11.57
C ALA A 486 -16.71 7.24 -13.03
N GLY A 487 -16.58 6.26 -13.94
CA GLY A 487 -16.27 6.51 -15.34
C GLY A 487 -17.30 7.38 -16.08
N SER A 488 -18.49 7.57 -15.53
CA SER A 488 -19.55 8.46 -16.02
C SER A 488 -19.56 9.87 -15.40
N PHE A 489 -18.74 10.15 -14.38
CA PHE A 489 -18.71 11.49 -13.77
C PHE A 489 -18.00 12.49 -14.69
N VAL A 490 -18.61 13.66 -14.86
CA VAL A 490 -18.05 14.78 -15.61
C VAL A 490 -18.10 16.02 -14.71
N ARG A 491 -16.96 16.68 -14.53
CA ARG A 491 -16.88 17.94 -13.79
C ARG A 491 -17.43 19.07 -14.66
N GLY A 492 -18.70 19.39 -14.43
CA GLY A 492 -19.48 20.39 -15.16
C GLY A 492 -19.59 21.74 -14.45
N ARG A 493 -20.23 22.70 -15.10
CA ARG A 493 -20.39 24.09 -14.62
C ARG A 493 -21.05 24.17 -13.25
N LEU A 494 -22.07 23.36 -13.00
CA LEU A 494 -22.75 23.30 -11.69
C LEU A 494 -21.81 22.85 -10.56
N VAL A 495 -20.92 21.91 -10.85
CA VAL A 495 -19.94 21.42 -9.86
C VAL A 495 -18.99 22.56 -9.50
N ASP A 496 -18.41 23.22 -10.50
CA ASP A 496 -17.41 24.28 -10.30
C ASP A 496 -17.98 25.56 -9.66
N GLU A 497 -19.16 26.02 -10.08
CA GLU A 497 -19.76 27.27 -9.58
C GLU A 497 -20.52 27.12 -8.24
N VAL A 498 -21.04 25.92 -7.92
CA VAL A 498 -21.94 25.72 -6.78
C VAL A 498 -21.40 24.68 -5.81
N TYR A 499 -21.15 23.45 -6.27
CA TYR A 499 -20.83 22.36 -5.34
C TYR A 499 -19.41 22.46 -4.72
N LEU A 500 -18.37 22.81 -5.50
CA LEU A 500 -17.01 22.92 -4.96
C LEU A 500 -16.85 24.06 -3.93
N PRO A 501 -17.47 25.25 -4.10
CA PRO A 501 -17.54 26.26 -3.05
C PRO A 501 -18.19 25.78 -1.75
N LEU A 502 -19.32 25.08 -1.82
CA LEU A 502 -20.07 24.59 -0.64
C LEU A 502 -19.27 23.52 0.12
N VAL A 503 -18.75 22.52 -0.61
CA VAL A 503 -17.91 21.46 -0.03
C VAL A 503 -16.62 22.06 0.52
N GLY A 504 -15.99 22.99 -0.20
CA GLY A 504 -14.78 23.69 0.24
C GLY A 504 -14.99 24.49 1.53
N ASP A 505 -16.10 25.22 1.67
CA ASP A 505 -16.40 26.00 2.87
C ASP A 505 -16.59 25.14 4.13
N ASN A 506 -17.22 23.97 4.00
CA ASN A 506 -17.31 23.02 5.10
C ASN A 506 -15.98 22.28 5.36
N PHE A 507 -15.30 21.81 4.32
CA PHE A 507 -14.05 21.06 4.47
C PHE A 507 -12.92 21.93 5.05
N ALA A 508 -12.96 23.25 4.82
CA ALA A 508 -12.07 24.19 5.49
C ALA A 508 -12.23 24.17 7.02
N LYS A 509 -13.43 23.92 7.54
CA LYS A 509 -13.69 23.71 8.97
C LYS A 509 -13.21 22.33 9.44
N GLN A 510 -13.49 21.28 8.67
CA GLN A 510 -13.18 19.89 9.08
C GLN A 510 -11.68 19.54 8.99
N LEU A 511 -11.08 19.78 7.82
CA LEU A 511 -9.72 19.36 7.48
C LEU A 511 -8.67 20.46 7.74
N GLY A 512 -9.10 21.72 7.76
CA GLY A 512 -8.23 22.89 7.71
C GLY A 512 -7.71 23.18 6.28
N THR A 513 -7.12 24.36 6.11
CA THR A 513 -6.62 24.88 4.83
C THR A 513 -5.09 24.89 4.74
N ALA A 514 -4.57 24.94 3.52
CA ALA A 514 -3.16 25.17 3.23
C ALA A 514 -2.85 26.69 3.14
N GLY A 515 -1.68 27.10 3.62
CA GLY A 515 -1.23 28.50 3.64
C GLY A 515 -1.41 29.21 5.00
N ALA A 516 -1.26 30.53 5.01
CA ALA A 516 -1.25 31.35 6.22
C ALA A 516 -2.63 31.53 6.88
N GLY A 517 -3.72 31.31 6.15
CA GLY A 517 -5.11 31.42 6.63
C GLY A 517 -5.62 30.18 7.40
N ARG A 518 -4.75 29.51 8.18
CA ARG A 518 -5.10 28.31 8.94
C ARG A 518 -6.00 28.65 10.12
N ARG A 519 -7.30 28.35 10.00
CA ARG A 519 -8.21 28.26 11.14
C ARG A 519 -7.77 27.14 12.08
N THR A 520 -7.71 27.44 13.37
CA THR A 520 -7.39 26.49 14.45
C THR A 520 -8.64 25.85 15.03
N ASP A 521 -9.80 26.47 14.86
CA ASP A 521 -11.12 25.99 15.26
C ASP A 521 -11.65 24.96 14.25
N ARG A 522 -11.16 23.72 14.36
CA ARG A 522 -11.64 22.61 13.50
C ARG A 522 -12.90 21.98 14.05
N GLY A 523 -13.90 21.81 13.19
CA GLY A 523 -15.23 21.33 13.52
C GLY A 523 -16.08 21.17 12.27
N GLY A 524 -17.38 20.95 12.45
CA GLY A 524 -18.37 20.82 11.37
C GLY A 524 -18.54 19.41 10.81
N LEU A 525 -19.71 19.20 10.22
CA LEU A 525 -20.15 18.00 9.52
C LEU A 525 -20.94 18.49 8.29
N LEU A 526 -20.71 17.90 7.11
CA LEU A 526 -21.46 18.26 5.91
C LEU A 526 -22.68 17.36 5.77
N LEU A 527 -23.87 17.93 5.61
CA LEU A 527 -25.09 17.16 5.34
C LEU A 527 -25.70 17.59 4.02
N LEU A 528 -25.65 16.71 3.01
CA LEU A 528 -26.15 16.96 1.66
C LEU A 528 -27.48 16.25 1.43
N LEU A 529 -28.56 17.03 1.39
CA LEU A 529 -29.87 16.56 0.96
C LEU A 529 -30.05 16.85 -0.54
N SER A 530 -30.62 15.90 -1.26
CA SER A 530 -31.05 16.09 -2.65
C SER A 530 -32.06 15.04 -3.05
N PRO A 531 -32.87 15.24 -4.10
CA PRO A 531 -33.61 14.14 -4.70
C PRO A 531 -32.68 12.99 -5.16
N PRO A 532 -33.20 11.76 -5.31
CA PRO A 532 -32.42 10.64 -5.82
C PRO A 532 -31.86 10.91 -7.23
N GLY A 533 -30.68 10.38 -7.51
CA GLY A 533 -30.04 10.47 -8.84
C GLY A 533 -29.30 11.78 -9.17
N TYR A 534 -29.09 12.67 -8.19
CA TYR A 534 -28.38 13.96 -8.36
C TYR A 534 -26.84 13.88 -8.23
N GLY A 535 -26.28 12.66 -8.18
CA GLY A 535 -24.82 12.47 -8.14
C GLY A 535 -24.13 12.81 -6.81
N LYS A 536 -24.87 13.02 -5.72
CA LYS A 536 -24.34 13.31 -4.36
C LYS A 536 -23.22 12.34 -3.92
N THR A 537 -23.47 11.03 -3.96
CA THR A 537 -22.47 9.98 -3.68
C THR A 537 -21.23 10.08 -4.58
N THR A 538 -21.44 10.35 -5.88
CA THR A 538 -20.38 10.45 -6.89
C THR A 538 -19.49 11.68 -6.68
N LEU A 539 -20.09 12.82 -6.36
CA LEU A 539 -19.39 14.05 -5.99
C LEU A 539 -18.49 13.81 -4.78
N THR A 540 -19.03 13.22 -3.72
CA THR A 540 -18.28 12.95 -2.48
C THR A 540 -17.08 12.03 -2.73
N GLY A 541 -17.25 10.95 -3.50
CA GLY A 541 -16.15 10.07 -3.88
C GLY A 541 -15.11 10.72 -4.79
N TRP A 542 -15.52 11.58 -5.73
CA TRP A 542 -14.61 12.37 -6.55
C TRP A 542 -13.81 13.37 -5.71
N VAL A 543 -14.42 14.06 -4.73
CA VAL A 543 -13.70 14.97 -3.82
C VAL A 543 -12.66 14.21 -2.99
N ALA A 544 -13.01 13.03 -2.46
CA ALA A 544 -12.05 12.18 -1.74
C ALA A 544 -10.85 11.79 -2.63
N ALA A 545 -11.12 11.37 -3.88
CA ALA A 545 -10.08 11.06 -4.87
C ALA A 545 -9.16 12.25 -5.17
N ARG A 546 -9.70 13.48 -5.21
CA ARG A 546 -8.91 14.69 -5.50
C ARG A 546 -8.05 15.12 -4.31
N LEU A 547 -8.52 14.92 -3.07
CA LEU A 547 -7.79 15.24 -1.84
C LEU A 547 -6.82 14.14 -1.36
N GLY A 548 -6.91 12.93 -1.94
CA GLY A 548 -6.13 11.77 -1.53
C GLY A 548 -6.58 11.16 -0.21
N LEU A 549 -7.87 11.24 0.11
CA LEU A 549 -8.44 10.68 1.34
C LEU A 549 -8.96 9.27 1.11
N LEU A 550 -8.82 8.37 2.09
CA LEU A 550 -9.56 7.12 2.11
C LEU A 550 -11.06 7.41 2.16
N HIS A 551 -11.84 6.90 1.22
CA HIS A 551 -13.29 7.07 1.17
C HIS A 551 -13.97 5.87 1.82
N VAL A 552 -14.31 5.99 3.09
CA VAL A 552 -15.05 4.96 3.81
C VAL A 552 -16.54 5.24 3.65
N ARG A 553 -17.19 4.58 2.68
CA ARG A 553 -18.64 4.65 2.47
C ARG A 553 -19.37 3.64 3.35
N VAL A 554 -20.29 4.14 4.15
CA VAL A 554 -21.21 3.41 5.02
C VAL A 554 -22.62 3.51 4.42
N ASP A 555 -23.30 2.39 4.29
CA ASP A 555 -24.59 2.28 3.61
C ASP A 555 -25.76 2.39 4.60
N GLY A 556 -26.59 3.44 4.47
CA GLY A 556 -27.71 3.73 5.36
C GLY A 556 -28.79 2.65 5.38
N PRO A 557 -29.32 2.19 4.23
CA PRO A 557 -30.21 1.03 4.15
C PRO A 557 -29.68 -0.22 4.84
N ALA A 558 -28.38 -0.53 4.70
CA ALA A 558 -27.77 -1.69 5.35
C ALA A 558 -27.57 -1.54 6.87
N LEU A 559 -27.39 -0.31 7.39
CA LEU A 559 -27.45 -0.03 8.83
C LEU A 559 -28.89 -0.13 9.38
N GLY A 560 -29.86 0.41 8.64
CA GLY A 560 -31.28 0.38 8.96
C GLY A 560 -31.70 1.16 10.23
N ALA A 561 -33.02 1.28 10.40
CA ALA A 561 -33.62 2.06 11.48
C ALA A 561 -33.56 1.38 12.86
N ALA A 562 -33.18 0.09 12.91
CA ALA A 562 -33.00 -0.64 14.16
C ALA A 562 -31.64 -0.36 14.82
N THR A 563 -30.63 0.08 14.05
CA THR A 563 -29.30 0.37 14.59
C THR A 563 -29.30 1.68 15.39
N THR A 564 -28.85 1.61 16.64
CA THR A 564 -28.92 2.71 17.63
C THR A 564 -27.62 2.93 18.41
N SER A 565 -26.54 2.27 18.01
CA SER A 565 -25.20 2.34 18.60
C SER A 565 -24.14 2.18 17.50
N LEU A 566 -22.95 2.71 17.73
CA LEU A 566 -21.79 2.55 16.83
C LEU A 566 -21.03 1.24 17.07
N ASP A 567 -21.29 0.57 18.18
CA ASP A 567 -20.68 -0.71 18.58
C ASP A 567 -21.14 -1.86 17.64
N PRO A 568 -20.24 -2.47 16.86
CA PRO A 568 -20.60 -3.58 15.97
C PRO A 568 -21.16 -4.80 16.70
N ASP A 569 -20.78 -5.04 17.95
CA ASP A 569 -21.25 -6.20 18.73
C ASP A 569 -22.70 -6.03 19.20
N ARG A 570 -23.27 -4.83 18.98
CA ARG A 570 -24.66 -4.47 19.26
C ARG A 570 -25.51 -4.26 18.00
N ALA A 571 -24.99 -4.64 16.83
CA ALA A 571 -25.73 -4.57 15.58
C ALA A 571 -26.98 -5.47 15.60
N PRO A 572 -28.10 -5.05 14.99
CA PRO A 572 -29.31 -5.87 14.89
C PRO A 572 -29.15 -7.08 13.96
N ASP A 573 -28.26 -6.99 12.97
CA ASP A 573 -27.99 -8.03 11.98
C ASP A 573 -26.57 -7.90 11.38
N GLU A 574 -26.21 -8.88 10.56
CA GLU A 574 -24.90 -9.00 9.90
C GLU A 574 -24.61 -7.89 8.87
N GLY A 575 -25.64 -7.31 8.25
CA GLY A 575 -25.48 -6.19 7.34
C GLY A 575 -25.08 -4.93 8.10
N ALA A 576 -25.85 -4.59 9.13
CA ALA A 576 -25.55 -3.48 10.01
C ALA A 576 -24.18 -3.64 10.70
N ARG A 577 -23.81 -4.87 11.13
CA ARG A 577 -22.51 -5.17 11.74
C ARG A 577 -21.35 -4.79 10.83
N ARG A 578 -21.41 -5.16 9.54
CA ARG A 578 -20.37 -4.83 8.55
C ARG A 578 -20.25 -3.33 8.30
N GLU A 579 -21.37 -2.62 8.25
CA GLU A 579 -21.36 -1.17 8.08
C GLU A 579 -20.78 -0.44 9.31
N LEU A 580 -21.05 -0.94 10.53
CA LEU A 580 -20.41 -0.46 11.77
C LEU A 580 -18.91 -0.82 11.82
N GLU A 581 -18.48 -1.98 11.31
CA GLU A 581 -17.06 -2.34 11.19
C GLU A 581 -16.29 -1.40 10.27
N LYS A 582 -16.88 -0.99 9.13
CA LYS A 582 -16.31 0.06 8.26
C LYS A 582 -16.17 1.39 9.01
N LEU A 583 -17.19 1.78 9.77
CA LEU A 583 -17.16 3.00 10.55
C LEU A 583 -16.05 2.94 11.62
N ARG A 584 -15.95 1.84 12.37
CA ARG A 584 -14.87 1.60 13.33
C ARG A 584 -13.50 1.64 12.67
N PHE A 585 -13.34 1.06 11.48
CA PHE A 585 -12.11 1.19 10.69
C PHE A 585 -11.78 2.67 10.37
N ALA A 586 -12.77 3.48 9.95
CA ALA A 586 -12.56 4.91 9.70
C ALA A 586 -12.05 5.64 10.95
N LEU A 587 -12.66 5.40 12.12
CA LEU A 587 -12.27 6.04 13.39
C LEU A 587 -10.87 5.62 13.85
N THR A 588 -10.53 4.33 13.73
CA THR A 588 -9.18 3.81 14.03
C THR A 588 -8.14 4.32 13.04
N ALA A 589 -8.49 4.50 11.76
CA ALA A 589 -7.60 5.15 10.79
C ALA A 589 -7.42 6.64 11.11
N GLY A 590 -8.47 7.33 11.56
CA GLY A 590 -8.45 8.63 12.24
C GLY A 590 -7.98 9.85 11.44
N ASN A 591 -7.22 9.66 10.37
CA ASN A 591 -6.46 10.69 9.67
C ASN A 591 -6.30 10.32 8.19
N ASN A 592 -6.36 11.31 7.31
CA ASN A 592 -6.49 11.14 5.86
C ASN A 592 -7.71 10.28 5.44
N VAL A 593 -8.84 10.46 6.14
CA VAL A 593 -10.09 9.73 5.90
C VAL A 593 -11.24 10.69 5.60
N LEU A 594 -12.09 10.29 4.67
CA LEU A 594 -13.43 10.81 4.46
C LEU A 594 -14.45 9.71 4.78
N LEU A 595 -15.14 9.85 5.92
CA LEU A 595 -16.27 9.02 6.30
C LEU A 595 -17.53 9.55 5.60
N HIS A 596 -18.15 8.71 4.79
CA HIS A 596 -19.33 9.05 3.99
C HIS A 596 -20.50 8.14 4.36
N ILE A 597 -21.48 8.69 5.07
CA ILE A 597 -22.67 7.95 5.50
C ILE A 597 -23.78 8.28 4.50
N ASP A 598 -24.11 7.30 3.66
CA ASP A 598 -25.04 7.49 2.55
C ASP A 598 -26.47 7.10 2.91
N ASP A 599 -27.43 7.69 2.21
CA ASP A 599 -28.86 7.46 2.39
C ASP A 599 -29.33 7.49 3.87
N ILE A 600 -28.97 8.58 4.59
CA ILE A 600 -29.26 8.77 6.02
C ILE A 600 -30.75 8.69 6.39
N GLN A 601 -31.68 8.78 5.44
CA GLN A 601 -33.12 8.67 5.69
C GLN A 601 -33.55 7.27 6.19
N HIS A 602 -32.69 6.25 6.07
CA HIS A 602 -32.94 4.90 6.60
C HIS A 602 -32.38 4.71 8.02
N LEU A 603 -31.69 5.69 8.59
CA LEU A 603 -31.04 5.59 9.91
C LEU A 603 -31.96 6.00 11.05
N SER A 604 -31.72 5.43 12.25
CA SER A 604 -32.44 5.87 13.45
C SER A 604 -32.02 7.29 13.86
N PRO A 605 -32.96 8.14 14.33
CA PRO A 605 -32.64 9.45 14.92
C PRO A 605 -31.61 9.34 16.06
N ARG A 606 -31.64 8.24 16.82
CA ARG A 606 -30.72 7.96 17.93
C ARG A 606 -29.29 7.67 17.46
N LEU A 607 -29.09 7.03 16.31
CA LEU A 607 -27.77 6.84 15.72
C LEU A 607 -27.23 8.17 15.17
N LEU A 608 -28.06 8.93 14.44
CA LEU A 608 -27.69 10.24 13.89
C LEU A 608 -27.22 11.22 14.98
N GLN A 609 -27.84 11.21 16.16
CA GLN A 609 -27.42 12.04 17.29
C GLN A 609 -26.01 11.73 17.81
N GLN A 610 -25.46 10.53 17.58
CA GLN A 610 -24.11 10.18 18.06
C GLN A 610 -23.01 10.94 17.31
N PHE A 611 -23.29 11.47 16.11
CA PHE A 611 -22.36 12.27 15.32
C PHE A 611 -22.33 13.76 15.69
N ILE A 612 -23.23 14.23 16.57
CA ILE A 612 -23.30 15.64 17.00
C ILE A 612 -21.94 16.18 17.48
N PRO A 613 -21.14 15.47 18.30
CA PRO A 613 -19.85 15.98 18.79
C PRO A 613 -18.78 16.20 17.70
N LEU A 614 -18.99 15.69 16.47
CA LEU A 614 -18.13 16.02 15.32
C LEU A 614 -18.43 17.38 14.70
N CYS A 615 -19.65 17.91 14.91
CA CYS A 615 -20.01 19.26 14.50
C CYS A 615 -19.26 20.31 15.34
N ASP A 616 -19.01 20.00 16.61
CA ASP A 616 -18.36 20.89 17.58
C ASP A 616 -16.82 20.79 17.51
N THR A 617 -16.12 21.70 18.21
CA THR A 617 -14.64 21.71 18.29
C THR A 617 -14.05 20.57 19.11
N SER A 618 -14.87 19.79 19.80
CA SER A 618 -14.45 18.58 20.52
C SER A 618 -14.04 17.45 19.57
N ARG A 619 -14.68 17.32 18.40
CA ARG A 619 -14.43 16.27 17.38
C ARG A 619 -14.08 14.90 17.96
N THR A 620 -14.87 14.42 18.91
CA THR A 620 -14.76 13.06 19.46
C THR A 620 -15.89 12.18 18.94
N LEU A 621 -15.62 10.90 18.65
CA LEU A 621 -16.67 9.91 18.33
C LEU A 621 -16.24 8.52 18.79
N ASP A 622 -17.13 7.82 19.50
CA ASP A 622 -16.91 6.45 19.99
C ASP A 622 -15.57 6.25 20.76
N GLY A 623 -15.18 7.25 21.57
CA GLY A 623 -13.90 7.26 22.29
C GLY A 623 -12.68 7.72 21.49
N HIS A 624 -12.78 7.87 20.16
CA HIS A 624 -11.70 8.38 19.31
C HIS A 624 -11.66 9.91 19.32
N ASP A 625 -10.46 10.49 19.53
CA ASP A 625 -10.19 11.91 19.33
C ASP A 625 -9.76 12.19 17.88
N LEU A 626 -10.50 13.07 17.19
CA LEU A 626 -10.28 13.45 15.80
C LEU A 626 -9.92 14.94 15.64
N ARG A 627 -9.64 15.65 16.75
CA ARG A 627 -9.19 17.04 16.72
C ARG A 627 -7.84 17.15 16.02
N GLY A 628 -7.70 18.15 15.15
CA GLY A 628 -6.44 18.40 14.41
C GLY A 628 -6.10 17.37 13.33
N LYS A 629 -6.88 16.29 13.17
CA LYS A 629 -6.66 15.27 12.13
C LYS A 629 -7.27 15.68 10.79
N ARG A 630 -6.83 15.06 9.68
CA ARG A 630 -7.48 15.18 8.37
C ARG A 630 -8.61 14.14 8.26
N PHE A 631 -9.64 14.32 9.08
CA PHE A 631 -10.83 13.48 9.09
C PHE A 631 -12.06 14.32 8.74
N ALA A 632 -12.74 14.00 7.64
CA ALA A 632 -13.98 14.66 7.25
C ALA A 632 -15.16 13.68 7.30
N VAL A 633 -16.33 14.19 7.73
CA VAL A 633 -17.61 13.48 7.68
C VAL A 633 -18.55 14.17 6.71
N VAL A 634 -19.12 13.37 5.81
CA VAL A 634 -20.20 13.76 4.91
C VAL A 634 -21.37 12.81 5.11
N MET A 635 -22.53 13.35 5.43
CA MET A 635 -23.81 12.65 5.43
C MET A 635 -24.56 13.01 4.15
N THR A 636 -25.11 12.03 3.46
CA THR A 636 -25.93 12.22 2.26
C THR A 636 -27.29 11.57 2.43
N GLY A 637 -28.34 12.19 1.90
CA GLY A 637 -29.68 11.64 1.98
C GLY A 637 -30.67 12.23 1.01
N ASN A 638 -31.90 11.72 1.09
CA ASN A 638 -33.07 12.23 0.39
C ASN A 638 -33.96 12.98 1.41
N PRO A 639 -34.49 14.17 1.06
CA PRO A 639 -35.41 14.91 1.95
C PRO A 639 -36.78 14.22 2.09
N TYR A 640 -37.07 13.23 1.23
CA TYR A 640 -38.28 12.43 1.24
C TYR A 640 -37.92 10.94 1.18
N THR A 641 -38.69 10.10 1.86
CA THR A 641 -38.58 8.63 1.84
C THR A 641 -39.15 8.04 0.55
N GLU A 642 -38.96 6.73 0.34
CA GLU A 642 -39.59 5.99 -0.76
C GLU A 642 -41.14 6.01 -0.68
N SER A 643 -41.70 6.06 0.53
CA SER A 643 -43.13 6.28 0.77
C SER A 643 -43.61 7.69 0.44
N GLY A 644 -42.71 8.62 0.06
CA GLY A 644 -43.03 10.02 -0.22
C GLY A 644 -43.33 10.84 1.04
N GLU A 645 -42.90 10.38 2.21
CA GLU A 645 -43.02 11.08 3.49
C GLU A 645 -41.76 11.93 3.73
N SER A 646 -41.90 13.03 4.48
CA SER A 646 -40.75 13.90 4.80
C SER A 646 -39.81 13.22 5.79
N PHE A 647 -38.54 13.03 5.40
CA PHE A 647 -37.50 12.62 6.34
C PHE A 647 -37.09 13.83 7.19
N HIS A 648 -37.18 13.70 8.51
CA HIS A 648 -36.80 14.76 9.44
C HIS A 648 -35.41 14.50 10.04
N VAL A 649 -34.45 15.37 9.73
CA VAL A 649 -33.12 15.36 10.38
C VAL A 649 -33.29 15.86 11.83
N PRO A 650 -32.77 15.16 12.86
CA PRO A 650 -32.95 15.58 14.25
C PRO A 650 -32.46 17.01 14.51
N ASP A 651 -33.29 17.85 15.14
CA ASP A 651 -33.04 19.30 15.32
C ASP A 651 -31.66 19.62 15.92
N MET A 652 -31.20 18.82 16.89
CA MET A 652 -29.88 18.97 17.53
C MET A 652 -28.71 18.73 16.57
N LEU A 653 -28.89 17.94 15.51
CA LEU A 653 -27.92 17.73 14.44
C LEU A 653 -28.08 18.81 13.36
N ALA A 654 -29.32 19.08 12.93
CA ALA A 654 -29.62 20.07 11.89
C ALA A 654 -29.18 21.50 12.26
N SER A 655 -29.21 21.85 13.55
CA SER A 655 -28.76 23.15 14.07
C SER A 655 -27.23 23.32 14.20
N ARG A 656 -26.45 22.24 14.05
CA ARG A 656 -24.97 22.24 14.20
C ARG A 656 -24.21 21.79 12.95
N ALA A 657 -24.81 20.95 12.12
CA ALA A 657 -24.24 20.52 10.84
C ALA A 657 -24.41 21.62 9.77
N ASP A 658 -23.52 21.66 8.78
CA ASP A 658 -23.72 22.46 7.57
C ASP A 658 -24.69 21.70 6.64
N VAL A 659 -25.99 21.93 6.84
CA VAL A 659 -27.07 21.30 6.04
C VAL A 659 -27.29 22.06 4.74
N TRP A 660 -27.18 21.35 3.61
CA TRP A 660 -27.42 21.88 2.28
C TRP A 660 -28.42 21.01 1.50
N ASN A 661 -29.59 21.56 1.18
CA ASN A 661 -30.48 20.97 0.18
C ASN A 661 -30.04 21.42 -1.22
N LEU A 662 -29.41 20.53 -1.99
CA LEU A 662 -28.93 20.82 -3.34
C LEU A 662 -30.05 21.16 -4.32
N GLY A 663 -31.33 20.95 -3.98
CA GLY A 663 -32.47 21.45 -4.76
C GLY A 663 -32.74 22.95 -4.55
N ASP A 664 -32.66 23.43 -3.30
CA ASP A 664 -32.98 24.83 -2.96
C ASP A 664 -31.85 25.81 -3.32
N VAL A 665 -30.61 25.33 -3.29
CA VAL A 665 -29.39 26.13 -3.59
C VAL A 665 -29.28 26.50 -5.08
N LEU A 666 -30.18 25.98 -5.93
CA LEU A 666 -30.18 26.21 -7.38
C LEU A 666 -30.88 27.53 -7.80
N ARG A 667 -31.47 28.27 -6.86
CA ARG A 667 -32.11 29.56 -7.15
C ARG A 667 -31.10 30.57 -7.70
N GLY A 668 -31.35 31.09 -8.90
CA GLY A 668 -30.40 31.94 -9.64
C GLY A 668 -29.25 31.18 -10.33
N LYS A 669 -29.33 29.84 -10.37
CA LYS A 669 -28.38 28.91 -11.02
C LYS A 669 -29.11 27.86 -11.89
N GLU A 670 -30.35 28.12 -12.25
CA GLU A 670 -31.24 27.23 -13.00
C GLU A 670 -30.64 26.80 -14.34
N ASP A 671 -29.96 27.71 -15.05
CA ASP A 671 -29.27 27.41 -16.32
C ASP A 671 -28.08 26.45 -16.14
N ALA A 672 -27.29 26.62 -15.08
CA ALA A 672 -26.18 25.72 -14.76
C ALA A 672 -26.70 24.34 -14.34
N PHE A 673 -27.82 24.29 -13.61
CA PHE A 673 -28.51 23.05 -13.28
C PHE A 673 -29.05 22.34 -14.53
N ALA A 674 -29.72 23.07 -15.43
CA ALA A 674 -30.19 22.52 -16.70
C ALA A 674 -29.04 22.07 -17.60
N LEU A 675 -27.90 22.77 -17.63
CA LEU A 675 -26.72 22.32 -18.37
C LEU A 675 -26.15 21.01 -17.81
N SER A 676 -26.16 20.83 -16.49
CA SER A 676 -25.56 19.66 -15.84
C SER A 676 -26.23 18.32 -16.20
N PHE A 677 -27.51 18.31 -16.61
CA PHE A 677 -28.15 17.12 -17.19
C PHE A 677 -27.46 16.68 -18.49
N LEU A 678 -27.05 17.63 -19.33
CA LEU A 678 -26.34 17.35 -20.57
C LEU A 678 -24.88 16.95 -20.29
N GLU A 679 -24.22 17.64 -19.36
CA GLU A 679 -22.83 17.35 -18.96
C GLU A 679 -22.67 15.92 -18.39
N ASN A 680 -23.62 15.45 -17.58
CA ASN A 680 -23.61 14.08 -17.03
C ASN A 680 -23.99 13.00 -18.07
N ALA A 681 -24.63 13.39 -19.18
CA ALA A 681 -25.04 12.50 -20.25
C ALA A 681 -24.00 12.31 -21.37
N LEU A 682 -22.94 13.12 -21.40
CA LEU A 682 -21.90 13.07 -22.45
C LEU A 682 -21.31 11.66 -22.62
N THR A 683 -20.96 11.00 -21.53
CA THR A 683 -20.36 9.65 -21.57
C THR A 683 -21.35 8.54 -21.91
N ALA A 684 -22.65 8.83 -21.99
CA ALA A 684 -23.70 7.86 -22.34
C ALA A 684 -23.94 7.76 -23.86
N HIS A 685 -23.44 8.69 -24.67
CA HIS A 685 -23.58 8.68 -26.13
C HIS A 685 -22.21 8.72 -26.84
N PRO A 686 -21.89 7.83 -27.79
CA PRO A 686 -20.56 7.74 -28.41
C PRO A 686 -20.03 9.03 -29.03
N SER A 687 -20.88 9.80 -29.73
CA SER A 687 -20.46 11.07 -30.36
C SER A 687 -20.23 12.21 -29.36
N LEU A 688 -20.82 12.11 -28.15
CA LEU A 688 -20.69 13.11 -27.10
C LEU A 688 -19.57 12.78 -26.10
N ALA A 689 -19.19 11.50 -25.96
CA ALA A 689 -18.18 11.06 -25.01
C ALA A 689 -16.84 11.83 -25.09
N PRO A 690 -16.32 12.19 -26.29
CA PRO A 690 -15.11 13.02 -26.40
C PRO A 690 -15.25 14.42 -25.76
N LEU A 691 -16.46 14.98 -25.67
CA LEU A 691 -16.71 16.29 -25.04
C LEU A 691 -16.39 16.28 -23.53
N ALA A 692 -16.51 15.12 -22.87
CA ALA A 692 -16.26 14.98 -21.44
C ALA A 692 -14.79 15.28 -21.02
N SER A 693 -13.85 15.26 -21.97
CA SER A 693 -12.45 15.66 -21.75
C SER A 693 -12.01 16.93 -22.51
N ARG A 694 -12.90 17.55 -23.31
CA ARG A 694 -12.69 18.82 -24.03
C ARG A 694 -13.04 20.03 -23.13
N ALA A 695 -13.00 21.24 -23.69
CA ALA A 695 -13.34 22.48 -22.98
C ALA A 695 -14.83 22.52 -22.60
N PRO A 696 -15.21 22.88 -21.36
CA PRO A 696 -16.63 22.90 -20.95
C PRO A 696 -17.43 24.00 -21.66
N ALA A 697 -16.78 25.06 -22.14
CA ALA A 697 -17.38 26.12 -22.94
C ALA A 697 -17.88 25.65 -24.32
N ASP A 698 -17.36 24.54 -24.85
CA ASP A 698 -17.80 24.01 -26.14
C ASP A 698 -19.26 23.54 -26.11
N ILE A 699 -19.76 23.03 -24.98
CA ILE A 699 -21.13 22.48 -24.87
C ILE A 699 -22.20 23.57 -25.09
N PRO A 700 -22.21 24.71 -24.36
CA PRO A 700 -23.13 25.79 -24.65
C PRO A 700 -22.86 26.44 -26.02
N ALA A 701 -21.61 26.49 -26.49
CA ALA A 701 -21.29 27.00 -27.82
C ALA A 701 -21.87 26.15 -28.96
N LEU A 702 -21.83 24.82 -28.84
CA LEU A 702 -22.43 23.88 -29.79
C LEU A 702 -23.97 23.98 -29.78
N LEU A 703 -24.58 24.10 -28.60
CA LEU A 703 -26.03 24.33 -28.47
C LEU A 703 -26.47 25.66 -29.11
N ALA A 704 -25.69 26.72 -28.94
CA ALA A 704 -25.95 28.05 -29.51
C ALA A 704 -25.45 28.24 -30.96
N ASP A 705 -24.79 27.25 -31.54
CA ASP A 705 -24.10 27.28 -32.84
C ASP A 705 -23.04 28.38 -33.01
N THR A 706 -22.32 28.71 -31.94
CA THR A 706 -21.27 29.74 -31.93
C THR A 706 -19.86 29.14 -32.11
N ALA A 707 -18.82 29.95 -31.92
CA ALA A 707 -17.44 29.51 -31.99
C ALA A 707 -17.07 28.63 -30.78
N THR A 708 -16.41 27.51 -31.04
CA THR A 708 -15.90 26.55 -30.05
C THR A 708 -14.39 26.70 -29.88
N GLU A 709 -13.85 26.37 -28.71
CA GLU A 709 -12.41 26.32 -28.47
C GLU A 709 -11.75 25.16 -29.23
N HIS A 710 -12.41 23.99 -29.26
CA HIS A 710 -11.98 22.88 -30.09
C HIS A 710 -12.46 23.05 -31.54
N SER A 711 -11.62 22.69 -32.51
CA SER A 711 -11.98 22.70 -33.93
C SER A 711 -12.59 21.35 -34.33
N TYR A 712 -13.92 21.28 -34.29
CA TYR A 712 -14.71 20.13 -34.76
C TYR A 712 -14.79 20.09 -36.28
N GLY A 713 -14.73 18.90 -36.87
CA GLY A 713 -15.02 18.74 -38.30
C GLY A 713 -16.48 19.08 -38.63
N PRO A 714 -16.84 19.55 -39.84
CA PRO A 714 -18.22 19.95 -40.16
C PRO A 714 -19.26 18.84 -39.91
N ALA A 715 -18.93 17.60 -40.26
CA ALA A 715 -19.80 16.44 -40.01
C ALA A 715 -19.90 16.09 -38.51
N GLU A 716 -18.77 16.06 -37.79
CA GLU A 716 -18.71 15.84 -36.33
C GLU A 716 -19.54 16.90 -35.59
N ARG A 717 -19.40 18.18 -35.97
CA ARG A 717 -20.17 19.30 -35.40
C ARG A 717 -21.67 19.13 -35.66
N ALA A 718 -22.07 18.76 -36.88
CA ALA A 718 -23.48 18.55 -37.21
C ALA A 718 -24.09 17.38 -36.41
N GLU A 719 -23.39 16.25 -36.32
CA GLU A 719 -23.81 15.07 -35.56
C GLU A 719 -23.96 15.38 -34.06
N ILE A 720 -22.94 15.99 -33.45
CA ILE A 720 -22.94 16.40 -32.04
C ILE A 720 -24.10 17.37 -31.76
N ARG A 721 -24.32 18.35 -32.63
CA ARG A 721 -25.40 19.34 -32.47
C ARG A 721 -26.79 18.74 -32.57
N ALA A 722 -27.01 17.82 -33.50
CA ALA A 722 -28.29 17.11 -33.60
C ALA A 722 -28.60 16.37 -32.30
N VAL A 723 -27.68 15.52 -31.83
CA VAL A 723 -27.84 14.78 -30.56
C VAL A 723 -28.03 15.73 -29.37
N LEU A 724 -27.18 16.76 -29.21
CA LEU A 724 -27.32 17.73 -28.13
C LEU A 724 -28.66 18.49 -28.17
N GLY A 725 -29.20 18.78 -29.35
CA GLY A 725 -30.53 19.38 -29.53
C GLY A 725 -31.65 18.50 -29.00
N HIS A 726 -31.67 17.22 -29.41
CA HIS A 726 -32.62 16.22 -28.89
C HIS A 726 -32.50 16.06 -27.38
N LEU A 727 -31.27 16.01 -26.84
CA LEU A 727 -31.05 15.90 -25.40
C LEU A 727 -31.46 17.17 -24.63
N ALA A 728 -31.27 18.36 -25.18
CA ALA A 728 -31.74 19.61 -24.58
C ALA A 728 -33.28 19.69 -24.51
N HIS A 729 -33.97 19.11 -25.50
CA HIS A 729 -35.43 18.93 -25.49
C HIS A 729 -35.88 17.90 -24.45
N ALA A 730 -35.33 16.68 -24.48
CA ALA A 730 -35.64 15.62 -23.50
C ALA A 730 -35.42 16.07 -22.05
N ARG A 731 -34.31 16.77 -21.78
CA ARG A 731 -34.02 17.43 -20.50
C ARG A 731 -35.16 18.32 -20.03
N THR A 732 -35.81 19.08 -20.93
CA THR A 732 -36.90 20.00 -20.55
C THR A 732 -38.08 19.23 -19.96
N THR A 733 -38.41 18.07 -20.52
CA THR A 733 -39.40 17.14 -19.94
C THR A 733 -38.92 16.59 -18.59
N LEU A 734 -37.67 16.14 -18.48
CA LEU A 734 -37.10 15.63 -17.22
C LEU A 734 -37.12 16.68 -16.10
N LEU A 735 -36.76 17.92 -16.38
CA LEU A 735 -36.81 19.02 -15.41
C LEU A 735 -38.24 19.30 -14.92
N ARG A 736 -39.24 19.24 -15.81
CA ARG A 736 -40.66 19.37 -15.43
C ARG A 736 -41.15 18.20 -14.57
N VAL A 737 -40.79 16.97 -14.93
CA VAL A 737 -41.09 15.76 -14.15
C VAL A 737 -40.47 15.86 -12.75
N ASN A 738 -39.20 16.22 -12.67
CA ASN A 738 -38.49 16.43 -11.42
C ASN A 738 -39.13 17.53 -10.54
N ALA A 739 -39.48 18.67 -11.13
CA ALA A 739 -40.17 19.75 -10.39
C ALA A 739 -41.54 19.28 -9.86
N ALA A 740 -42.29 18.50 -10.64
CA ALA A 740 -43.56 17.93 -10.21
C ALA A 740 -43.40 16.85 -9.11
N TYR A 741 -42.33 16.05 -9.15
CA TYR A 741 -41.98 15.10 -8.09
C TYR A 741 -41.70 15.81 -6.78
N ILE A 742 -40.80 16.80 -6.77
CA ILE A 742 -40.48 17.60 -5.58
C ILE A 742 -41.73 18.29 -5.03
N ALA A 743 -42.54 18.91 -5.91
CA ALA A 743 -43.79 19.56 -5.51
C ALA A 743 -44.85 18.59 -4.97
N SER A 744 -44.93 17.37 -5.48
CA SER A 744 -45.87 16.35 -4.97
C SER A 744 -45.38 15.74 -3.66
N ALA A 745 -44.08 15.57 -3.46
CA ALA A 745 -43.50 15.10 -2.19
C ALA A 745 -43.63 16.14 -1.06
N ALA A 746 -43.52 17.43 -1.37
CA ALA A 746 -43.67 18.52 -0.40
C ALA A 746 -45.09 18.74 0.14
N ARG A 747 -46.14 18.14 -0.47
CA ARG A 747 -47.55 18.30 -0.05
C ARG A 747 -48.05 17.06 0.69
N THR A 748 -48.37 17.17 1.97
CA THR A 748 -48.85 16.05 2.79
C THR A 748 -50.20 16.32 3.44
N GLY A 749 -50.90 15.25 3.83
CA GLY A 749 -52.18 15.31 4.53
C GLY A 749 -53.24 16.17 3.83
N ALA A 750 -53.95 16.98 4.62
CA ALA A 750 -55.06 17.83 4.17
C ALA A 750 -54.69 18.89 3.10
N ALA A 751 -53.40 19.20 2.92
CA ALA A 751 -52.94 20.16 1.91
C ALA A 751 -52.79 19.55 0.51
N ARG A 752 -53.04 18.25 0.33
CA ARG A 752 -52.95 17.57 -0.96
C ARG A 752 -54.22 17.77 -1.80
N THR A 753 -54.03 18.20 -3.04
CA THR A 753 -55.12 18.50 -3.99
C THR A 753 -55.09 17.64 -5.26
N GLU A 754 -54.06 16.82 -5.40
CA GLU A 754 -53.81 15.95 -6.55
C GLU A 754 -53.04 14.69 -6.10
N PRO A 755 -53.25 13.54 -6.77
CA PRO A 755 -52.58 12.29 -6.43
C PRO A 755 -51.06 12.38 -6.32
N ARG A 756 -50.46 11.43 -5.61
CA ARG A 756 -49.00 11.28 -5.53
C ARG A 756 -48.40 11.09 -6.92
N PHE A 757 -47.39 11.90 -7.26
CA PHE A 757 -46.62 11.81 -8.48
C PHE A 757 -45.22 11.31 -8.14
N GLN A 758 -44.86 10.12 -8.61
CA GLN A 758 -43.65 9.40 -8.19
C GLN A 758 -42.61 9.20 -9.31
N LEU A 759 -42.91 9.59 -10.55
CA LEU A 759 -41.93 9.57 -11.64
C LEU A 759 -40.84 10.62 -11.42
N GLN A 760 -39.59 10.26 -11.69
CA GLN A 760 -38.42 11.09 -11.41
C GLN A 760 -37.80 11.64 -12.70
N GLY A 761 -37.10 12.77 -12.58
CA GLY A 761 -36.30 13.35 -13.67
C GLY A 761 -34.86 13.49 -13.21
N SER A 762 -34.09 12.42 -13.30
CA SER A 762 -32.73 12.35 -12.76
C SER A 762 -31.66 12.29 -13.86
N TYR A 763 -30.37 12.43 -13.48
CA TYR A 763 -29.27 12.15 -14.41
C TYR A 763 -29.27 10.70 -14.90
N ARG A 764 -29.81 9.75 -14.12
CA ARG A 764 -29.93 8.34 -14.54
C ARG A 764 -30.93 8.19 -15.70
N ASP A 765 -32.04 8.92 -15.65
CA ASP A 765 -33.04 8.94 -16.73
C ASP A 765 -32.47 9.60 -17.98
N MET A 766 -31.77 10.72 -17.79
CA MET A 766 -31.09 11.42 -18.89
C MET A 766 -30.07 10.52 -19.60
N ASN A 767 -29.33 9.70 -18.85
CA ASN A 767 -28.35 8.77 -19.42
C ASN A 767 -29.02 7.58 -20.15
N LYS A 768 -30.14 7.04 -19.63
CA LYS A 768 -30.94 6.01 -20.33
C LYS A 768 -31.49 6.53 -21.66
N ILE A 769 -31.96 7.78 -21.69
CA ILE A 769 -32.47 8.45 -22.90
C ILE A 769 -31.32 8.72 -23.87
N ALA A 770 -30.21 9.30 -23.38
CA ALA A 770 -29.05 9.66 -24.21
C ALA A 770 -28.43 8.47 -24.93
N ALA A 771 -28.40 7.29 -24.32
CA ALA A 771 -27.91 6.06 -24.94
C ALA A 771 -28.79 5.52 -26.09
N ARG A 772 -30.00 6.06 -26.29
CA ARG A 772 -30.98 5.62 -27.32
C ARG A 772 -31.26 6.66 -28.40
N VAL A 773 -30.84 7.92 -28.22
CA VAL A 773 -30.96 8.99 -29.22
C VAL A 773 -29.88 8.82 -30.29
N THR A 774 -30.19 9.19 -31.54
CA THR A 774 -29.22 9.27 -32.64
C THR A 774 -29.27 10.65 -33.29
N SER A 775 -28.32 10.97 -34.18
CA SER A 775 -28.35 12.22 -34.95
C SER A 775 -29.44 12.28 -36.02
N GLY A 776 -30.08 11.15 -36.34
CA GLY A 776 -31.20 11.07 -37.29
C GLY A 776 -32.58 10.98 -36.63
N THR A 777 -32.65 11.01 -35.29
CA THR A 777 -33.91 10.85 -34.55
C THR A 777 -34.87 12.02 -34.82
N THR A 778 -36.12 11.75 -35.17
CA THR A 778 -37.10 12.84 -35.38
C THR A 778 -37.67 13.37 -34.05
N PRO A 779 -38.29 14.57 -34.02
CA PRO A 779 -38.99 15.07 -32.84
C PRO A 779 -40.07 14.09 -32.33
N GLU A 780 -40.80 13.45 -33.24
CA GLU A 780 -41.86 12.48 -32.93
C GLU A 780 -41.29 11.19 -32.33
N GLU A 781 -40.18 10.69 -32.88
CA GLU A 781 -39.46 9.54 -32.34
C GLU A 781 -38.91 9.82 -30.93
N LEU A 782 -38.42 11.04 -30.68
CA LEU A 782 -37.95 11.48 -29.38
C LEU A 782 -39.10 11.54 -28.35
N GLU A 783 -40.26 12.08 -28.73
CA GLU A 783 -41.46 12.05 -27.87
C GLU A 783 -41.95 10.62 -27.62
N SER A 784 -41.85 9.72 -28.59
CA SER A 784 -42.15 8.29 -28.39
C SER A 784 -41.16 7.64 -27.40
N LEU A 785 -39.86 7.89 -27.56
CA LEU A 785 -38.80 7.39 -26.68
C LEU A 785 -38.99 7.86 -25.22
N LEU A 786 -39.36 9.13 -25.01
CA LEU A 786 -39.73 9.67 -23.70
C LEU A 786 -40.98 8.99 -23.12
N THR A 787 -41.98 8.71 -23.97
CA THR A 787 -43.21 8.00 -23.56
C THR A 787 -42.89 6.59 -23.10
N ASP A 788 -42.09 5.84 -23.85
CA ASP A 788 -41.72 4.46 -23.51
C ASP A 788 -40.83 4.39 -22.27
N HIS A 789 -39.87 5.32 -22.12
CA HIS A 789 -39.04 5.44 -20.91
C HIS A 789 -39.93 5.60 -19.67
N TYR A 790 -40.82 6.60 -19.67
CA TYR A 790 -41.66 6.85 -18.51
C TYR A 790 -42.78 5.81 -18.31
N ARG A 791 -43.25 5.16 -19.37
CA ARG A 791 -44.15 4.00 -19.27
C ARG A 791 -43.45 2.83 -18.57
N ALA A 792 -42.17 2.59 -18.85
CA ALA A 792 -41.38 1.57 -18.16
C ALA A 792 -41.14 1.93 -16.67
N GLU A 793 -40.72 3.17 -16.37
CA GLU A 793 -40.57 3.61 -14.97
C GLU A 793 -41.90 3.60 -14.19
N ALA A 794 -43.03 3.81 -14.85
CA ALA A 794 -44.35 3.75 -14.19
C ALA A 794 -44.78 2.33 -13.79
N GLN A 795 -44.30 1.28 -14.46
CA GLN A 795 -44.70 -0.11 -14.17
C GLN A 795 -44.34 -0.55 -12.74
N THR A 796 -43.27 0.01 -12.17
CA THR A 796 -42.84 -0.30 -10.79
C THR A 796 -43.60 0.48 -9.72
N LEU A 797 -44.46 1.44 -10.09
CA LEU A 797 -45.24 2.27 -9.16
C LEU A 797 -46.57 1.65 -8.71
N GLY A 798 -46.93 0.48 -9.25
CA GLY A 798 -48.17 -0.23 -8.91
C GLY A 798 -49.42 0.66 -9.01
N PRO A 799 -50.18 0.89 -7.91
CA PRO A 799 -51.40 1.70 -7.94
C PRO A 799 -51.19 3.18 -8.30
N HIS A 800 -49.96 3.71 -8.20
CA HIS A 800 -49.64 5.10 -8.53
C HIS A 800 -49.23 5.31 -10.00
N ALA A 801 -49.16 4.24 -10.79
CA ALA A 801 -48.76 4.28 -12.20
C ALA A 801 -49.70 5.12 -13.07
N GLU A 802 -51.02 4.87 -12.98
CA GLU A 802 -52.04 5.58 -13.79
C GLU A 802 -51.99 7.10 -13.54
N ALA A 803 -52.06 7.50 -12.27
CA ALA A 803 -52.03 8.91 -11.89
C ALA A 803 -50.72 9.60 -12.32
N SER A 804 -49.59 8.92 -12.20
CA SER A 804 -48.30 9.47 -12.61
C SER A 804 -48.18 9.64 -14.13
N LEU A 805 -48.68 8.70 -14.93
CA LEU A 805 -48.68 8.82 -16.40
C LEU A 805 -49.65 9.91 -16.89
N LEU A 806 -50.84 10.02 -16.29
CA LEU A 806 -51.78 11.10 -16.62
C LEU A 806 -51.18 12.48 -16.30
N LYS A 807 -50.53 12.63 -15.14
CA LYS A 807 -49.82 13.88 -14.79
C LYS A 807 -48.67 14.16 -15.76
N LEU A 808 -47.93 13.15 -16.22
CA LEU A 808 -46.86 13.32 -17.21
C LEU A 808 -47.39 13.88 -18.54
N ALA A 809 -48.54 13.39 -19.04
CA ALA A 809 -49.17 13.93 -20.26
C ALA A 809 -49.48 15.43 -20.10
N HIS A 810 -50.02 15.83 -18.94
CA HIS A 810 -50.25 17.25 -18.60
C HIS A 810 -48.96 18.07 -18.49
N LEU A 811 -47.85 17.49 -18.01
CA LEU A 811 -46.54 18.18 -17.92
C LEU A 811 -45.86 18.36 -19.29
N ARG A 812 -46.11 17.45 -20.23
CA ARG A 812 -45.65 17.55 -21.63
C ARG A 812 -46.50 18.55 -22.42
N GLY A 813 -47.79 18.65 -22.10
CA GLY A 813 -48.72 19.65 -22.64
C GLY A 813 -49.70 19.12 -23.67
N ASP A 814 -49.71 17.81 -23.92
CA ASP A 814 -50.58 17.14 -24.89
C ASP A 814 -51.35 15.95 -24.27
N PRO A 815 -52.20 16.17 -23.23
CA PRO A 815 -53.11 15.13 -22.76
C PRO A 815 -54.31 15.00 -23.70
N THR A 816 -54.83 13.78 -23.88
CA THR A 816 -56.09 13.60 -24.65
C THR A 816 -57.30 14.15 -23.87
N PRO A 817 -58.47 14.35 -24.52
CA PRO A 817 -59.71 14.71 -23.81
C PRO A 817 -60.07 13.73 -22.68
N GLU A 818 -59.88 12.43 -22.93
CA GLU A 818 -60.15 11.34 -21.99
C GLU A 818 -59.16 11.37 -20.81
N GLU A 819 -57.87 11.59 -21.08
CA GLU A 819 -56.84 11.73 -20.05
C GLU A 819 -57.09 12.95 -19.15
N ARG A 820 -57.53 14.08 -19.72
CA ARG A 820 -57.93 15.26 -18.94
C ARG A 820 -59.09 14.96 -18.00
N ALA A 821 -60.17 14.36 -18.51
CA ALA A 821 -61.33 14.00 -17.71
C ALA A 821 -60.97 12.98 -16.61
N ARG A 822 -60.15 11.97 -16.92
CA ARG A 822 -59.69 10.98 -15.95
C ARG A 822 -58.82 11.60 -14.86
N TRP A 823 -57.90 12.49 -15.21
CA TRP A 823 -57.05 13.20 -14.27
C TRP A 823 -57.85 14.11 -13.32
N GLN A 824 -58.87 14.83 -13.85
CA GLN A 824 -59.78 15.65 -13.04
C GLN A 824 -60.52 14.80 -11.99
N GLY A 825 -61.07 13.66 -12.39
CA GLY A 825 -61.75 12.73 -11.47
C GLY A 825 -60.83 12.19 -10.37
N LEU A 826 -59.56 11.89 -10.68
CA LEU A 826 -58.57 11.49 -9.67
C LEU A 826 -58.23 12.64 -8.69
N CYS A 827 -58.15 13.89 -9.17
CA CYS A 827 -57.94 15.05 -8.31
C CYS A 827 -59.17 15.39 -7.43
N GLU A 828 -60.38 15.06 -7.88
CA GLU A 828 -61.60 15.16 -7.06
C GLU A 828 -61.67 14.08 -5.98
N ALA A 829 -61.27 12.85 -6.30
CA ALA A 829 -61.13 11.79 -5.31
C ALA A 829 -60.07 12.15 -4.26
N GLU A 830 -58.88 12.60 -4.68
CA GLU A 830 -57.80 12.97 -3.75
C GLU A 830 -58.19 14.13 -2.83
N ARG A 831 -58.88 15.15 -3.35
CA ARG A 831 -59.38 16.27 -2.53
C ARG A 831 -60.39 15.82 -1.47
N ARG A 832 -61.27 14.87 -1.79
CA ARG A 832 -62.21 14.28 -0.81
C ARG A 832 -61.47 13.47 0.25
N THR A 833 -60.55 12.58 -0.15
CA THR A 833 -59.69 11.82 0.77
C THR A 833 -58.86 12.73 1.68
N SER A 834 -58.32 13.82 1.15
CA SER A 834 -57.50 14.77 1.91
C SER A 834 -58.33 15.62 2.88
N ALA A 835 -59.55 15.99 2.51
CA ALA A 835 -60.50 16.63 3.41
C ALA A 835 -60.90 15.70 4.59
N LEU A 836 -61.12 14.41 4.31
CA LEU A 836 -61.36 13.39 5.35
C LEU A 836 -60.16 13.21 6.29
N ALA A 837 -58.94 13.27 5.77
CA ALA A 837 -57.71 13.21 6.57
C ALA A 837 -57.46 14.48 7.41
N GLY A 838 -58.05 15.62 7.03
CA GLY A 838 -57.95 16.90 7.76
C GLY A 838 -58.87 17.04 8.97
N ALA A 839 -59.82 16.11 9.18
CA ALA A 839 -60.84 16.19 10.24
C ALA A 839 -60.33 15.88 11.66
N GLY A 840 -59.04 15.58 11.81
CA GLY A 840 -58.45 15.17 13.09
C GLY A 840 -58.79 13.73 13.47
N ASP A 841 -58.35 13.31 14.67
CA ASP A 841 -58.40 11.90 15.09
C ASP A 841 -59.77 11.43 15.58
N ASP A 842 -60.82 12.25 15.51
CA ASP A 842 -62.17 11.89 15.95
C ASP A 842 -62.75 10.72 15.12
N PRO A 843 -63.02 9.55 15.72
CA PRO A 843 -63.64 8.43 15.03
C PRO A 843 -65.07 8.75 14.55
N VAL A 844 -65.79 9.62 15.26
CA VAL A 844 -67.17 10.01 14.93
C VAL A 844 -67.17 10.94 13.73
N GLY A 845 -66.33 11.98 13.72
CA GLY A 845 -66.10 12.85 12.57
C GLY A 845 -65.71 12.08 11.31
N ARG A 846 -64.78 11.12 11.40
CA ARG A 846 -64.42 10.23 10.27
C ARG A 846 -65.61 9.38 9.80
N ALA A 847 -66.38 8.80 10.71
CA ALA A 847 -67.55 7.97 10.35
C ALA A 847 -68.69 8.79 9.70
N VAL A 848 -69.00 9.97 10.24
CA VAL A 848 -70.00 10.89 9.68
C VAL A 848 -69.57 11.40 8.31
N ALA A 849 -68.29 11.73 8.13
CA ALA A 849 -67.80 12.20 6.84
C ALA A 849 -67.72 11.08 5.78
N LEU A 850 -67.40 9.84 6.17
CA LEU A 850 -67.54 8.65 5.30
C LEU A 850 -69.00 8.35 4.90
N LEU A 851 -69.95 8.58 5.80
CA LEU A 851 -71.39 8.48 5.49
C LEU A 851 -71.85 9.60 4.55
N ALA A 852 -71.38 10.83 4.78
CA ALA A 852 -71.67 11.98 3.92
C ALA A 852 -71.08 11.82 2.51
N ASP A 853 -69.83 11.35 2.38
CA ASP A 853 -69.18 11.06 1.09
C ASP A 853 -69.93 9.96 0.32
N ARG A 854 -70.33 8.86 0.99
CA ARG A 854 -71.19 7.84 0.37
C ARG A 854 -72.57 8.37 -0.05
N LEU A 855 -73.13 9.35 0.67
CA LEU A 855 -74.38 10.00 0.28
C LEU A 855 -74.16 10.91 -0.94
N ALA A 856 -73.06 11.65 -0.98
CA ALA A 856 -72.68 12.53 -2.08
C ALA A 856 -72.38 11.73 -3.36
N ASP A 857 -71.63 10.63 -3.29
CA ASP A 857 -71.37 9.73 -4.43
C ASP A 857 -72.68 9.10 -4.96
N ARG A 858 -73.62 8.75 -4.07
CA ARG A 858 -74.97 8.30 -4.46
C ARG A 858 -75.76 9.40 -5.17
N LEU A 859 -75.75 10.63 -4.66
CA LEU A 859 -76.43 11.78 -5.26
C LEU A 859 -75.82 12.16 -6.61
N ALA A 860 -74.50 12.24 -6.74
CA ALA A 860 -73.79 12.47 -7.99
C ALA A 860 -73.95 11.32 -9.00
N GLY A 861 -74.20 10.09 -8.52
CA GLY A 861 -74.64 8.96 -9.36
C GLY A 861 -76.05 9.18 -9.92
N VAL A 862 -76.99 9.66 -9.10
CA VAL A 862 -78.35 10.03 -9.51
C VAL A 862 -78.36 11.21 -10.48
N GLU A 863 -77.56 12.26 -10.24
CA GLU A 863 -77.45 13.41 -11.15
C GLU A 863 -76.87 13.00 -12.52
N ARG A 864 -75.84 12.14 -12.56
CA ARG A 864 -75.32 11.59 -13.82
C ARG A 864 -76.35 10.74 -14.56
N ALA A 865 -77.15 9.94 -13.85
CA ALA A 865 -78.25 9.18 -14.46
C ALA A 865 -79.34 10.12 -15.03
N ILE A 866 -79.70 11.19 -14.31
CA ILE A 866 -80.66 12.21 -14.77
C ILE A 866 -80.12 12.98 -15.98
N ALA A 867 -78.82 13.29 -16.01
CA ALA A 867 -78.16 13.93 -17.15
C ALA A 867 -78.19 13.02 -18.39
N ALA A 868 -77.78 11.76 -18.25
CA ALA A 868 -77.80 10.78 -19.34
C ALA A 868 -79.22 10.56 -19.91
N VAL A 869 -80.24 10.50 -19.04
CA VAL A 869 -81.66 10.42 -19.45
C VAL A 869 -82.14 11.70 -20.14
N ARG A 870 -81.63 12.89 -19.76
CA ARG A 870 -81.92 14.15 -20.47
C ARG A 870 -81.24 14.24 -21.82
N GLU A 871 -80.09 13.60 -22.00
CA GLU A 871 -79.36 13.55 -23.26
C GLU A 871 -79.97 12.52 -24.22
N GLN A 872 -80.40 11.35 -23.71
CA GLN A 872 -81.20 10.37 -24.48
C GLN A 872 -82.57 10.91 -24.91
N ASN A 873 -83.19 11.83 -24.16
CA ASN A 873 -84.45 12.49 -24.55
C ASN A 873 -84.23 13.76 -25.42
N ARG A 874 -83.00 13.99 -25.92
CA ARG A 874 -82.65 15.10 -26.82
C ARG A 874 -82.14 14.65 -28.19
N GLY A 875 -81.99 13.34 -28.41
CA GLY A 875 -81.90 12.71 -29.73
C GLY A 875 -83.24 12.13 -30.16
#